data_AF-A0A127BCC6-F1
#
_entry.id   AF-A0A127BCC6-F1
#
_cell.length_a   1.000
_cell.length_b   1.000
_cell.length_c   1.000
_cell.angle_alpha   90.00
_cell.angle_beta   90.00
_cell.angle_gamma   90.00
#
_symmetry.space_group_name_H-M   'P 1'
#
loop_
_entity.id
_entity.type
_entity.pdbx_description
1 polymer ?
#
loop_
_entity_poly.entity_id
_entity_poly.type
_entity_poly.pdbx_seq_one_letter_code
_entity_poly.pdbx_strand_id
1 'polypeptide(L)'
;MQESLSKLNEVREIVKKIIQDLGFSENEIEKVNDIIREINKKLGIFWIGGSKRYGDIEVINILKKQNFLKLLEKASVVDSIEDKNEISELMEDVLKEPNIKVTTVTSWMTIMNPNVFFPVSFYVFPENLWGLLERISAISRFWGGDTKPDESPDLYFGLLSVLHKVKKRIGASTMLEIAYYLTKTTPEDIENIMSLLNNSSKKNSDLLEWLRNENLSYPYYLVSQFYIALKTKGFVILSGLSGTGKTKIALEFTKLLEKKEKIDLPQLLTAWGEEPKEKFEHAIDLIKRLISNNGYAILAWSNSQTLRDTPEPFILWIGYKGGVRYGFIISSKYSKEDVLNNPGLKEKVLKGFKWSIELYDPIEKEFKRNKMFLEATEVIELDKKIRYNMFININSGKRLKNIRRGYSKVKILKEGISPSSKIHIFLSVRPDWRDSKPLLGYYNPLDGKYYKTPLLEFILRAKEDYEKNKEKAMPYFIILDEMNLAHVEYYFADFLSVLESGRDEDGFTRESIKLHDVYEVEKEQGIPKEIRLPPNLYIIGTVNIDETTYMFSPKVLDRAFTIEFHDVDLEGYPPEKTELSWEEREQLRKTILDDLRRNGKFLAFDKKYIGEALKELKKAENGKYWEALKQLNRALEPYDLHFGYRVVDEIALFFDNAQKSKGIVSFENDDEIFDLAILMKILPKFHGNRKKIEKPLLLLLKLAKGGELKEEDVHKTADELFKEIFGTENWQDKSEAVVKELTNLGSYVYRHTAKKVLRMLRQLYEIGFASFS
;
A
#
# COMPACT_ATOMS: atom_id res chain seq x y z
N MET A 1 9.06 -40.84 -20.86
CA MET A 1 9.21 -40.95 -19.40
C MET A 1 8.83 -42.33 -18.88
N GLN A 2 7.60 -42.82 -19.08
CA GLN A 2 7.19 -44.17 -18.64
C GLN A 2 8.12 -45.29 -19.16
N GLU A 3 8.53 -45.24 -20.43
CA GLU A 3 9.52 -46.17 -20.99
C GLU A 3 10.86 -46.14 -20.23
N SER A 4 11.34 -44.94 -19.88
CA SER A 4 12.59 -44.76 -19.13
C SER A 4 12.47 -45.24 -17.67
N LEU A 5 11.30 -45.06 -17.04
CA LEU A 5 11.03 -45.59 -15.69
C LEU A 5 11.06 -47.13 -15.68
N SER A 6 10.52 -47.77 -16.72
CA SER A 6 10.60 -49.23 -16.87
C SER A 6 12.05 -49.72 -16.97
N LYS A 7 12.90 -49.02 -17.73
CA LYS A 7 14.33 -49.36 -17.86
C LYS A 7 15.14 -49.07 -16.59
N LEU A 8 14.78 -48.03 -15.83
CA LEU A 8 15.39 -47.75 -14.53
C LEU A 8 15.15 -48.87 -13.51
N ASN A 9 14.01 -49.57 -13.58
CA ASN A 9 13.77 -50.72 -12.71
C ASN A 9 14.78 -51.84 -12.97
N GLU A 10 15.16 -52.08 -14.22
CA GLU A 10 16.20 -53.07 -14.56
C GLU A 10 17.56 -52.70 -13.95
N VAL A 11 17.93 -51.41 -13.99
CA VAL A 11 19.14 -50.91 -13.31
C VAL A 11 19.06 -51.10 -11.80
N ARG A 12 17.91 -50.79 -11.18
CA ARG A 12 17.71 -50.99 -9.72
C ARG A 12 17.92 -52.43 -9.31
N GLU A 13 17.37 -53.39 -10.05
CA GLU A 13 17.49 -54.80 -9.70
C GLU A 13 18.95 -55.28 -9.81
N ILE A 14 19.71 -54.81 -10.80
CA ILE A 14 21.15 -55.10 -10.91
C ILE A 14 21.92 -54.48 -9.73
N VAL A 15 21.63 -53.22 -9.37
CA VAL A 15 22.30 -52.54 -8.25
C VAL A 15 21.93 -53.15 -6.90
N LYS A 16 20.67 -53.57 -6.68
CA LYS A 16 20.26 -54.32 -5.48
C LYS A 16 21.01 -55.64 -5.37
N LYS A 17 21.21 -56.35 -6.48
CA LYS A 17 22.03 -57.57 -6.51
C LYS A 17 23.48 -57.28 -6.12
N ILE A 18 24.05 -56.16 -6.56
CA ILE A 18 25.40 -55.71 -6.16
C ILE A 18 25.46 -55.39 -4.65
N ILE A 19 24.41 -54.80 -4.08
CA ILE A 19 24.30 -54.50 -2.64
C ILE A 19 24.22 -55.79 -1.80
N GLN A 20 23.59 -56.86 -2.31
CA GLN A 20 23.28 -58.10 -1.58
C GLN A 20 24.37 -59.21 -1.63
N ASP A 21 25.65 -58.90 -1.86
CA ASP A 21 26.80 -59.85 -1.79
C ASP A 21 27.07 -60.81 -2.97
N LEU A 22 26.64 -60.52 -4.22
CA LEU A 22 27.13 -61.27 -5.39
C LEU A 22 27.92 -60.36 -6.32
N GLY A 23 29.24 -60.58 -6.37
CA GLY A 23 30.16 -59.85 -7.25
C GLY A 23 29.62 -59.68 -8.67
N PHE A 24 29.96 -58.56 -9.29
CA PHE A 24 29.47 -58.18 -10.60
C PHE A 24 30.25 -58.90 -11.71
N SER A 25 29.57 -59.25 -12.80
CA SER A 25 30.25 -59.49 -14.08
C SER A 25 30.50 -58.17 -14.80
N GLU A 26 31.60 -58.03 -15.55
CA GLU A 26 31.85 -56.84 -16.39
C GLU A 26 30.66 -56.56 -17.33
N ASN A 27 29.99 -57.62 -17.82
CA ASN A 27 28.78 -57.55 -18.64
C ASN A 27 27.59 -56.89 -17.92
N GLU A 28 27.38 -57.11 -16.61
CA GLU A 28 26.28 -56.49 -15.86
C GLU A 28 26.50 -54.99 -15.68
N ILE A 29 27.76 -54.55 -15.48
CA ILE A 29 28.07 -53.13 -15.37
C ILE A 29 28.01 -52.44 -16.74
N GLU A 30 28.50 -53.09 -17.79
CA GLU A 30 28.37 -52.58 -19.16
C GLU A 30 26.89 -52.40 -19.51
N LYS A 31 26.04 -53.36 -19.14
CA LYS A 31 24.59 -53.27 -19.28
C LYS A 31 23.97 -52.11 -18.49
N VAL A 32 24.37 -51.90 -17.23
CA VAL A 32 23.93 -50.76 -16.42
C VAL A 32 24.32 -49.44 -17.08
N ASN A 33 25.56 -49.33 -17.54
CA ASN A 33 26.07 -48.15 -18.24
C ASN A 33 25.28 -47.89 -19.54
N ASP A 34 25.01 -48.92 -20.34
CA ASP A 34 24.28 -48.77 -21.59
C ASP A 34 22.83 -48.35 -21.38
N ILE A 35 22.14 -48.96 -20.42
CA ILE A 35 20.76 -48.56 -20.06
C ILE A 35 20.74 -47.11 -19.60
N ILE A 36 21.68 -46.73 -18.74
CA ILE A 36 21.85 -45.37 -18.25
C ILE A 36 22.12 -44.38 -19.39
N ARG A 37 23.05 -44.71 -20.30
CA ARG A 37 23.37 -43.87 -21.46
C ARG A 37 22.16 -43.71 -22.36
N GLU A 38 21.38 -44.77 -22.57
CA GLU A 38 20.14 -44.71 -23.35
C GLU A 38 19.11 -43.79 -22.69
N ILE A 39 18.91 -43.93 -21.38
CA ILE A 39 18.00 -43.07 -20.61
C ILE A 39 18.48 -41.62 -20.65
N ASN A 40 19.77 -41.37 -20.49
CA ASN A 40 20.33 -40.03 -20.49
C ASN A 40 20.32 -39.40 -21.90
N LYS A 41 20.42 -40.20 -22.96
CA LYS A 41 20.22 -39.73 -24.34
C LYS A 41 18.77 -39.27 -24.58
N LYS A 42 17.79 -39.88 -23.91
CA LYS A 42 16.36 -39.53 -24.02
C LYS A 42 15.94 -38.39 -23.10
N LEU A 43 16.44 -38.37 -21.85
CA LEU A 43 16.01 -37.45 -20.80
C LEU A 43 17.02 -36.34 -20.50
N GLY A 44 18.32 -36.62 -20.63
CA GLY A 44 19.39 -35.66 -20.34
C GLY A 44 19.57 -35.30 -18.87
N ILE A 45 18.97 -36.02 -17.93
CA ILE A 45 18.85 -35.59 -16.52
C ILE A 45 19.90 -36.12 -15.56
N PHE A 46 20.60 -37.21 -15.90
CA PHE A 46 21.48 -37.89 -14.95
C PHE A 46 22.97 -37.62 -15.19
N TRP A 47 23.75 -37.61 -14.10
CA TRP A 47 25.21 -37.52 -14.12
C TRP A 47 25.79 -38.70 -13.34
N ILE A 48 26.39 -39.69 -14.01
CA ILE A 48 26.59 -41.02 -13.40
C ILE A 48 28.07 -41.42 -13.23
N GLY A 49 29.00 -40.73 -13.91
CA GLY A 49 30.43 -41.09 -13.93
C GLY A 49 31.38 -39.91 -13.82
N GLY A 50 31.33 -39.17 -12.70
CA GLY A 50 32.34 -38.16 -12.32
C GLY A 50 32.76 -37.18 -13.43
N SER A 51 33.96 -36.59 -13.37
CA SER A 51 34.29 -35.41 -14.19
C SER A 51 34.47 -35.74 -15.69
N LYS A 52 34.10 -34.81 -16.58
CA LYS A 52 34.17 -34.90 -18.07
C LYS A 52 35.48 -35.43 -18.69
N ARG A 53 36.56 -35.60 -17.91
CA ARG A 53 37.89 -36.04 -18.37
C ARG A 53 38.12 -37.56 -18.27
N TYR A 54 37.28 -38.32 -17.58
CA TYR A 54 37.51 -39.75 -17.33
C TYR A 54 36.22 -40.52 -17.67
N GLY A 55 36.28 -41.36 -18.70
CA GLY A 55 35.13 -42.10 -19.24
C GLY A 55 34.59 -43.22 -18.32
N ASP A 56 33.85 -44.16 -18.90
CA ASP A 56 33.04 -45.22 -18.27
C ASP A 56 33.72 -46.10 -17.20
N ILE A 57 35.04 -45.96 -17.05
CA ILE A 57 35.89 -46.58 -16.03
C ILE A 57 35.55 -46.08 -14.60
N GLU A 58 34.85 -44.93 -14.45
CA GLU A 58 34.50 -44.39 -13.12
C GLU A 58 33.28 -45.05 -12.44
N VAL A 59 32.27 -45.53 -13.19
CA VAL A 59 31.04 -46.10 -12.59
C VAL A 59 31.34 -47.38 -11.82
N ILE A 60 32.17 -48.25 -12.40
CA ILE A 60 32.66 -49.48 -11.75
C ILE A 60 33.39 -49.16 -10.44
N ASN A 61 34.24 -48.13 -10.45
CA ASN A 61 35.03 -47.75 -9.28
C ASN A 61 34.17 -47.11 -8.19
N ILE A 62 33.07 -46.45 -8.55
CA ILE A 62 32.15 -45.86 -7.58
C ILE A 62 31.27 -46.94 -6.93
N LEU A 63 30.69 -47.84 -7.73
CA LEU A 63 29.84 -48.93 -7.23
C LEU A 63 30.62 -50.00 -6.44
N LYS A 64 31.96 -50.02 -6.52
CA LYS A 64 32.82 -50.86 -5.66
C LYS A 64 33.02 -50.31 -4.24
N LYS A 65 32.71 -49.03 -4.00
CA LYS A 65 32.93 -48.40 -2.69
C LYS A 65 31.83 -48.81 -1.73
N GLN A 66 32.20 -49.44 -0.62
CA GLN A 66 31.23 -49.91 0.38
C GLN A 66 30.36 -48.79 0.95
N ASN A 67 30.92 -47.60 1.20
CA ASN A 67 30.15 -46.46 1.71
C ASN A 67 29.08 -45.98 0.71
N PHE A 68 29.41 -46.01 -0.58
CA PHE A 68 28.48 -45.66 -1.65
C PHE A 68 27.33 -46.65 -1.75
N LEU A 69 27.63 -47.96 -1.67
CA LEU A 69 26.60 -49.01 -1.69
C LEU A 69 25.65 -48.92 -0.48
N LYS A 70 26.20 -48.68 0.72
CA LYS A 70 25.39 -48.45 1.94
C LYS A 70 24.43 -47.27 1.79
N LEU A 71 24.91 -46.16 1.21
CA LEU A 71 24.06 -44.99 0.92
C LEU A 71 22.92 -45.34 -0.05
N LEU A 72 23.20 -46.09 -1.12
CA LEU A 72 22.19 -46.49 -2.09
C LEU A 72 21.18 -47.49 -1.52
N GLU A 73 21.62 -48.42 -0.70
CA GLU A 73 20.76 -49.35 0.03
C GLU A 73 19.76 -48.57 0.88
N LYS A 74 20.26 -47.65 1.71
CA LYS A 74 19.40 -46.84 2.58
C LYS A 74 18.44 -45.96 1.76
N ALA A 75 18.93 -45.29 0.72
CA ALA A 75 18.09 -44.47 -0.16
C ALA A 75 16.99 -45.27 -0.85
N SER A 76 17.21 -46.58 -1.12
CA SER A 76 16.24 -47.42 -1.83
C SER A 76 14.99 -47.78 -1.02
N VAL A 77 15.06 -47.72 0.32
CA VAL A 77 13.99 -48.18 1.23
C VAL A 77 13.29 -47.04 1.98
N VAL A 78 13.68 -45.80 1.75
CA VAL A 78 13.15 -44.63 2.46
C VAL A 78 11.85 -44.15 1.81
N ASP A 79 10.81 -43.95 2.62
CA ASP A 79 9.49 -43.50 2.15
C ASP A 79 9.31 -41.97 2.24
N SER A 80 10.13 -41.29 3.04
CA SER A 80 9.98 -39.87 3.40
C SER A 80 11.33 -39.20 3.66
N ILE A 81 11.41 -37.87 3.44
CA ILE A 81 12.61 -37.07 3.74
C ILE A 81 12.72 -36.72 5.23
N GLU A 82 11.69 -36.97 6.02
CA GLU A 82 11.70 -36.69 7.46
C GLU A 82 12.77 -37.51 8.19
N ASP A 83 13.18 -38.65 7.64
CA ASP A 83 14.28 -39.51 8.11
C ASP A 83 15.63 -39.21 7.42
N LYS A 84 15.91 -37.94 7.09
CA LYS A 84 17.12 -37.56 6.32
C LYS A 84 18.44 -37.68 7.07
N ASN A 85 18.47 -37.71 8.40
CA ASN A 85 19.70 -37.55 9.18
C ASN A 85 20.75 -38.63 8.84
N GLU A 86 20.35 -39.90 8.82
CA GLU A 86 21.26 -41.02 8.52
C GLU A 86 21.76 -41.00 7.06
N ILE A 87 20.87 -40.62 6.12
CA ILE A 87 21.24 -40.49 4.70
C ILE A 87 22.17 -39.30 4.48
N SER A 88 21.98 -38.23 5.24
CA SER A 88 22.82 -37.03 5.21
C SER A 88 24.24 -37.33 5.67
N GLU A 89 24.40 -38.05 6.77
CA GLU A 89 25.72 -38.49 7.27
C GLU A 89 26.42 -39.41 6.25
N LEU A 90 25.72 -40.42 5.72
CA LEU A 90 26.26 -41.31 4.69
C LEU A 90 26.63 -40.57 3.40
N MET A 91 25.83 -39.57 3.02
CA MET A 91 26.09 -38.73 1.85
C MET A 91 27.34 -37.87 2.06
N GLU A 92 27.53 -37.30 3.26
CA GLU A 92 28.72 -36.53 3.61
C GLU A 92 29.99 -37.38 3.49
N ASP A 93 29.98 -38.60 4.04
CA ASP A 93 31.12 -39.51 4.01
C ASP A 93 31.47 -39.95 2.59
N VAL A 94 30.46 -40.21 1.76
CA VAL A 94 30.64 -40.53 0.34
C VAL A 94 31.25 -39.34 -0.44
N LEU A 95 30.86 -38.10 -0.10
CA LEU A 95 31.35 -36.90 -0.77
C LEU A 95 32.77 -36.50 -0.39
N LYS A 96 33.29 -37.00 0.74
CA LYS A 96 34.71 -36.86 1.11
C LYS A 96 35.63 -37.70 0.23
N GLU A 97 35.09 -38.70 -0.48
CA GLU A 97 35.89 -39.55 -1.36
C GLU A 97 36.30 -38.84 -2.65
N PRO A 98 37.55 -39.03 -3.12
CA PRO A 98 38.04 -38.38 -4.33
C PRO A 98 37.23 -38.81 -5.57
N ASN A 99 36.99 -37.84 -6.45
CA ASN A 99 36.27 -37.97 -7.73
C ASN A 99 34.76 -38.26 -7.64
N ILE A 100 34.15 -38.26 -6.44
CA ILE A 100 32.70 -38.30 -6.28
C ILE A 100 32.15 -36.88 -6.17
N LYS A 101 31.15 -36.58 -7.01
CA LYS A 101 30.42 -35.30 -6.96
C LYS A 101 29.01 -35.52 -6.44
N VAL A 102 28.46 -34.48 -5.83
CA VAL A 102 27.05 -34.40 -5.40
C VAL A 102 26.06 -34.71 -6.53
N THR A 103 26.37 -34.30 -7.76
CA THR A 103 25.56 -34.62 -8.94
C THR A 103 25.51 -36.13 -9.22
N THR A 104 26.61 -36.83 -8.94
CA THR A 104 26.70 -38.29 -9.04
C THR A 104 25.87 -38.97 -7.96
N VAL A 105 26.04 -38.56 -6.72
CA VAL A 105 25.33 -39.13 -5.57
C VAL A 105 23.80 -38.98 -5.72
N THR A 106 23.34 -37.76 -5.99
CA THR A 106 21.90 -37.46 -6.13
C THR A 106 21.27 -38.14 -7.35
N SER A 107 22.01 -38.29 -8.45
CA SER A 107 21.57 -39.06 -9.62
C SER A 107 21.33 -40.53 -9.27
N TRP A 108 22.26 -41.16 -8.56
CA TRP A 108 22.13 -42.56 -8.15
C TRP A 108 21.05 -42.79 -7.10
N MET A 109 20.92 -41.89 -6.11
CA MET A 109 19.81 -41.95 -5.15
C MET A 109 18.45 -41.83 -5.85
N THR A 110 18.33 -40.96 -6.86
CA THR A 110 17.13 -40.83 -7.70
C THR A 110 16.88 -42.09 -8.52
N ILE A 111 17.92 -42.70 -9.08
CA ILE A 111 17.81 -43.98 -9.78
C ILE A 111 17.22 -45.03 -8.83
N MET A 112 17.70 -45.12 -7.60
CA MET A 112 17.23 -46.09 -6.60
C MET A 112 15.82 -45.80 -6.11
N ASN A 113 15.47 -44.52 -5.91
CA ASN A 113 14.16 -44.12 -5.42
C ASN A 113 13.70 -42.77 -6.00
N PRO A 114 13.03 -42.77 -7.16
CA PRO A 114 12.62 -41.58 -7.89
C PRO A 114 11.36 -40.94 -7.28
N ASN A 115 10.74 -41.57 -6.29
CA ASN A 115 9.60 -40.98 -5.58
C ASN A 115 10.06 -39.94 -4.57
N VAL A 116 11.24 -40.16 -3.98
CA VAL A 116 11.80 -39.35 -2.89
C VAL A 116 12.91 -38.42 -3.36
N PHE A 117 13.88 -38.93 -4.12
CA PHE A 117 15.10 -38.19 -4.47
C PHE A 117 15.05 -37.54 -5.84
N PHE A 118 15.82 -36.46 -6.01
CA PHE A 118 15.84 -35.62 -7.20
C PHE A 118 17.26 -35.50 -7.76
N PRO A 119 17.48 -35.65 -9.08
CA PRO A 119 18.82 -35.62 -9.65
C PRO A 119 19.28 -34.18 -9.85
N VAL A 120 20.29 -33.74 -9.10
CA VAL A 120 20.85 -32.39 -9.27
C VAL A 120 21.90 -32.45 -10.38
N SER A 121 21.60 -31.85 -11.53
CA SER A 121 22.48 -31.83 -12.70
C SER A 121 22.34 -30.51 -13.46
N PHE A 122 23.42 -30.10 -14.12
CA PHE A 122 23.47 -28.91 -14.98
C PHE A 122 22.41 -28.95 -16.08
N TYR A 123 22.07 -30.14 -16.56
CA TYR A 123 21.07 -30.31 -17.62
C TYR A 123 19.63 -30.22 -17.11
N VAL A 124 19.43 -30.42 -15.81
CA VAL A 124 18.11 -30.26 -15.17
C VAL A 124 17.81 -28.78 -14.91
N PHE A 125 18.85 -28.01 -14.60
CA PHE A 125 18.78 -26.57 -14.34
C PHE A 125 19.56 -25.80 -15.41
N PRO A 126 18.92 -25.38 -16.52
CA PRO A 126 19.59 -24.61 -17.56
C PRO A 126 20.13 -23.26 -17.02
N GLU A 127 21.17 -22.71 -17.67
CA GLU A 127 21.94 -21.54 -17.16
C GLU A 127 21.06 -20.33 -16.80
N ASN A 128 19.98 -20.12 -17.56
CA ASN A 128 18.98 -19.08 -17.35
C ASN A 128 18.15 -19.24 -16.05
N LEU A 129 18.12 -20.43 -15.45
CA LEU A 129 17.47 -20.71 -14.16
C LEU A 129 18.40 -20.42 -12.97
N TRP A 130 19.71 -20.24 -13.17
CA TRP A 130 20.67 -20.15 -12.06
C TRP A 130 20.49 -18.91 -11.18
N GLY A 131 20.13 -17.76 -11.75
CA GLY A 131 19.86 -16.54 -10.98
C GLY A 131 18.65 -16.67 -10.04
N LEU A 132 17.65 -17.48 -10.41
CA LEU A 132 16.51 -17.83 -9.54
C LEU A 132 16.96 -18.77 -8.41
N LEU A 133 17.79 -19.74 -8.75
CA LEU A 133 18.29 -20.77 -7.82
C LEU A 133 19.33 -20.22 -6.82
N GLU A 134 20.05 -19.15 -7.16
CA GLU A 134 20.90 -18.38 -6.23
C GLU A 134 20.09 -17.82 -5.06
N ARG A 135 18.86 -17.36 -5.30
CA ARG A 135 17.97 -16.79 -4.28
C ARG A 135 17.28 -17.84 -3.41
N ILE A 136 17.07 -19.05 -3.92
CA ILE A 136 16.23 -20.05 -3.27
C ILE A 136 17.03 -20.94 -2.30
N SER A 137 18.31 -21.25 -2.56
CA SER A 137 19.14 -22.01 -1.59
C SER A 137 20.58 -22.26 -2.06
N ALA A 138 21.32 -21.22 -2.51
CA ALA A 138 22.75 -21.35 -2.81
C ALA A 138 23.11 -22.49 -3.80
N ILE A 139 22.20 -22.81 -4.73
CA ILE A 139 22.33 -23.95 -5.65
C ILE A 139 23.53 -23.80 -6.60
N SER A 140 23.96 -22.56 -6.89
CA SER A 140 25.21 -22.27 -7.62
C SER A 140 26.45 -22.89 -6.96
N ARG A 141 26.39 -23.14 -5.64
CA ARG A 141 27.44 -23.86 -4.89
C ARG A 141 27.59 -25.31 -5.36
N PHE A 142 26.57 -25.98 -5.88
CA PHE A 142 26.75 -27.35 -6.39
C PHE A 142 27.72 -27.45 -7.59
N TRP A 143 28.00 -26.34 -8.28
CA TRP A 143 28.79 -26.31 -9.51
C TRP A 143 30.06 -25.45 -9.44
N GLY A 144 30.18 -24.57 -8.44
CA GLY A 144 31.42 -23.87 -8.09
C GLY A 144 32.32 -24.74 -7.22
N GLY A 145 33.61 -24.82 -7.54
CA GLY A 145 34.58 -25.69 -6.85
C GLY A 145 34.88 -25.37 -5.38
N ASP A 146 34.10 -24.51 -4.73
CA ASP A 146 34.32 -23.99 -3.37
C ASP A 146 33.42 -24.63 -2.29
N THR A 147 32.53 -25.55 -2.68
CA THR A 147 31.56 -26.14 -1.74
C THR A 147 32.18 -27.33 -1.05
N LYS A 148 32.33 -27.23 0.27
CA LYS A 148 32.93 -28.29 1.05
C LYS A 148 31.98 -29.51 1.15
N PRO A 149 32.51 -30.74 1.24
CA PRO A 149 31.71 -31.96 1.35
C PRO A 149 30.70 -31.95 2.51
N ASP A 150 30.98 -31.23 3.60
CA ASP A 150 30.16 -31.06 4.81
C ASP A 150 28.95 -30.12 4.60
N GLU A 151 29.00 -29.16 3.67
CA GLU A 151 27.88 -28.24 3.43
C GLU A 151 26.86 -28.77 2.39
N SER A 152 27.26 -29.79 1.61
CA SER A 152 26.51 -30.27 0.44
C SER A 152 25.21 -31.06 0.76
N PRO A 153 25.16 -31.92 1.80
CA PRO A 153 23.95 -32.65 2.16
C PRO A 153 22.80 -31.74 2.62
N ASP A 154 23.07 -30.77 3.49
CA ASP A 154 22.05 -29.85 4.02
C ASP A 154 21.41 -29.01 2.92
N LEU A 155 22.22 -28.49 2.00
CA LEU A 155 21.75 -27.78 0.81
C LEU A 155 20.85 -28.66 -0.05
N TYR A 156 21.23 -29.93 -0.26
CA TYR A 156 20.45 -30.86 -1.07
C TYR A 156 19.10 -31.17 -0.42
N PHE A 157 19.07 -31.48 0.87
CA PHE A 157 17.81 -31.75 1.58
C PHE A 157 16.92 -30.50 1.73
N GLY A 158 17.52 -29.31 1.83
CA GLY A 158 16.81 -28.04 1.73
C GLY A 158 16.04 -27.92 0.42
N LEU A 159 16.74 -28.11 -0.72
CA LEU A 159 16.14 -28.13 -2.05
C LEU A 159 15.05 -29.22 -2.17
N LEU A 160 15.35 -30.43 -1.70
CA LEU A 160 14.45 -31.58 -1.81
C LEU A 160 13.13 -31.34 -1.05
N SER A 161 13.18 -30.66 0.10
CA SER A 161 11.98 -30.27 0.87
C SER A 161 11.05 -29.33 0.08
N VAL A 162 11.62 -28.39 -0.68
CA VAL A 162 10.88 -27.46 -1.54
C VAL A 162 10.26 -28.23 -2.71
N LEU A 163 11.05 -29.09 -3.36
CA LEU A 163 10.58 -29.87 -4.50
C LEU A 163 9.47 -30.86 -4.12
N HIS A 164 9.45 -31.41 -2.91
CA HIS A 164 8.31 -32.24 -2.44
C HIS A 164 7.02 -31.44 -2.30
N LYS A 165 7.10 -30.18 -1.82
CA LYS A 165 5.94 -29.29 -1.79
C LYS A 165 5.43 -29.01 -3.21
N VAL A 166 6.35 -28.79 -4.17
CA VAL A 166 6.00 -28.62 -5.59
C VAL A 166 5.34 -29.88 -6.14
N LYS A 167 5.96 -31.05 -5.94
CA LYS A 167 5.44 -32.37 -6.35
C LYS A 167 3.99 -32.56 -5.94
N LYS A 168 3.68 -32.29 -4.66
CA LYS A 168 2.34 -32.42 -4.08
C LYS A 168 1.34 -31.43 -4.69
N ARG A 169 1.76 -30.19 -4.95
CA ARG A 169 0.89 -29.16 -5.53
C ARG A 169 0.53 -29.42 -6.99
N ILE A 170 1.48 -29.90 -7.79
CA ILE A 170 1.26 -30.13 -9.22
C ILE A 170 0.75 -31.54 -9.53
N GLY A 171 0.63 -32.41 -8.51
CA GLY A 171 0.18 -33.79 -8.68
C GLY A 171 1.18 -34.68 -9.43
N ALA A 172 2.48 -34.35 -9.42
CA ALA A 172 3.50 -35.15 -10.09
C ALA A 172 3.71 -36.48 -9.35
N SER A 173 3.84 -37.56 -10.13
CA SER A 173 3.97 -38.94 -9.64
C SER A 173 5.35 -39.19 -9.00
N THR A 174 6.40 -38.66 -9.62
CA THR A 174 7.81 -38.89 -9.23
C THR A 174 8.59 -37.58 -9.22
N MET A 175 9.71 -37.52 -8.51
CA MET A 175 10.69 -36.43 -8.63
C MET A 175 11.34 -36.38 -10.02
N LEU A 176 11.39 -37.53 -10.70
CA LEU A 176 11.89 -37.62 -12.08
C LEU A 176 11.01 -36.84 -13.06
N GLU A 177 9.70 -36.83 -12.83
CA GLU A 177 8.75 -36.04 -13.61
C GLU A 177 8.99 -34.55 -13.45
N ILE A 178 9.30 -34.09 -12.23
CA ILE A 178 9.69 -32.69 -11.97
C ILE A 178 10.98 -32.35 -12.70
N ALA A 179 11.99 -33.22 -12.61
CA ALA A 179 13.27 -33.03 -13.29
C ALA A 179 13.07 -32.92 -14.81
N TYR A 180 12.19 -33.75 -15.38
CA TYR A 180 11.85 -33.69 -16.79
C TYR A 180 11.18 -32.37 -17.17
N TYR A 181 10.18 -31.90 -16.42
CA TYR A 181 9.56 -30.61 -16.70
C TYR A 181 10.56 -29.45 -16.65
N LEU A 182 11.46 -29.45 -15.66
CA LEU A 182 12.49 -28.42 -15.55
C LEU A 182 13.40 -28.38 -16.79
N THR A 183 13.74 -29.53 -17.38
CA THR A 183 14.54 -29.60 -18.62
C THR A 183 13.82 -29.07 -19.86
N LYS A 184 12.49 -28.93 -19.81
CA LYS A 184 11.68 -28.42 -20.92
C LYS A 184 11.36 -26.93 -20.80
N THR A 185 11.72 -26.32 -19.68
CA THR A 185 11.52 -24.88 -19.45
C THR A 185 12.34 -24.07 -20.45
N THR A 186 11.68 -23.22 -21.23
CA THR A 186 12.35 -22.32 -22.19
C THR A 186 12.74 -20.98 -21.54
N PRO A 187 13.65 -20.20 -22.14
CA PRO A 187 13.92 -18.83 -21.68
C PRO A 187 12.66 -17.95 -21.64
N GLU A 188 11.72 -18.14 -22.57
CA GLU A 188 10.45 -17.41 -22.63
C GLU A 188 9.51 -17.80 -21.48
N ASP A 189 9.45 -19.09 -21.12
CA ASP A 189 8.71 -19.55 -19.93
C ASP A 189 9.27 -18.93 -18.64
N ILE A 190 10.60 -18.83 -18.54
CA ILE A 190 11.25 -18.17 -17.40
C ILE A 190 10.98 -16.68 -17.42
N GLU A 191 11.03 -16.01 -18.57
CA GLU A 191 10.72 -14.59 -18.67
C GLU A 191 9.25 -14.31 -18.32
N ASN A 192 8.33 -15.20 -18.69
CA ASN A 192 6.92 -15.14 -18.29
C ASN A 192 6.73 -15.40 -16.79
N ILE A 193 7.42 -16.40 -16.22
CA ILE A 193 7.41 -16.64 -14.77
C ILE A 193 8.06 -15.46 -14.04
N MET A 194 9.14 -14.89 -14.56
CA MET A 194 9.84 -13.74 -13.98
C MET A 194 9.04 -12.46 -14.17
N SER A 195 8.23 -12.31 -15.21
CA SER A 195 7.32 -11.17 -15.35
C SER A 195 6.15 -11.30 -14.38
N LEU A 196 5.62 -12.50 -14.15
CA LEU A 196 4.64 -12.78 -13.09
C LEU A 196 5.25 -12.55 -11.70
N LEU A 197 6.46 -13.04 -11.46
CA LEU A 197 7.18 -12.88 -10.20
C LEU A 197 7.65 -11.44 -9.98
N ASN A 198 8.07 -10.72 -11.01
CA ASN A 198 8.45 -9.29 -10.94
C ASN A 198 7.21 -8.39 -10.88
N ASN A 199 6.07 -8.80 -11.41
CA ASN A 199 4.79 -8.15 -11.10
C ASN A 199 4.41 -8.37 -9.63
N SER A 200 4.89 -9.44 -8.99
CA SER A 200 4.78 -9.65 -7.54
C SER A 200 5.98 -9.17 -6.70
N SER A 201 7.09 -8.73 -7.30
CA SER A 201 8.36 -8.40 -6.58
C SER A 201 9.09 -7.14 -7.07
N LYS A 202 8.56 -6.39 -8.03
CA LYS A 202 8.61 -4.93 -7.94
C LYS A 202 7.72 -4.58 -6.75
N LYS A 203 8.32 -4.42 -5.58
CA LYS A 203 7.75 -3.55 -4.53
C LYS A 203 7.65 -2.15 -5.11
N ASN A 204 6.64 -1.92 -5.95
CA ASN A 204 6.08 -0.59 -6.04
C ASN A 204 5.40 -0.40 -4.69
N SER A 205 5.95 0.49 -3.87
CA SER A 205 5.33 0.92 -2.63
C SER A 205 3.91 1.36 -2.93
N ASP A 206 2.93 0.52 -2.63
CA ASP A 206 1.52 0.78 -2.89
C ASP A 206 0.87 1.41 -1.65
N LEU A 207 -0.40 1.78 -1.76
CA LEU A 207 -1.12 2.40 -0.64
C LEU A 207 -1.22 1.47 0.58
N LEU A 208 -1.28 0.15 0.37
CA LEU A 208 -1.35 -0.82 1.45
C LEU A 208 -0.03 -0.87 2.23
N GLU A 209 1.11 -0.87 1.54
CA GLU A 209 2.43 -0.81 2.17
C GLU A 209 2.62 0.47 2.98
N TRP A 210 2.12 1.61 2.48
CA TRP A 210 2.13 2.87 3.24
C TRP A 210 1.35 2.75 4.56
N LEU A 211 0.13 2.22 4.50
CA LEU A 211 -0.72 2.05 5.68
C LEU A 211 -0.09 1.09 6.70
N ARG A 212 0.52 -0.01 6.21
CA ARG A 212 1.28 -0.95 7.06
C ARG A 212 2.48 -0.27 7.75
N ASN A 213 3.22 0.57 7.03
CA ASN A 213 4.33 1.35 7.59
C ASN A 213 3.86 2.34 8.70
N GLU A 214 2.64 2.85 8.62
CA GLU A 214 2.02 3.67 9.68
C GLU A 214 1.34 2.82 10.79
N ASN A 215 1.61 1.51 10.84
CA ASN A 215 1.07 0.52 11.79
C ASN A 215 -0.45 0.28 11.68
N LEU A 216 -1.02 0.46 10.49
CA LEU A 216 -2.40 0.12 10.21
C LEU A 216 -2.47 -1.17 9.39
N SER A 217 -3.21 -2.16 9.89
CA SER A 217 -3.48 -3.40 9.16
C SER A 217 -4.89 -3.33 8.59
N TYR A 218 -4.98 -3.45 7.26
CA TYR A 218 -6.23 -3.57 6.53
C TYR A 218 -6.11 -4.70 5.51
N PRO A 219 -7.22 -5.41 5.19
CA PRO A 219 -7.26 -6.26 4.02
C PRO A 219 -6.97 -5.45 2.75
N TYR A 220 -6.24 -6.03 1.79
CA TYR A 220 -5.84 -5.32 0.57
C TYR A 220 -7.07 -4.79 -0.21
N TYR A 221 -8.12 -5.62 -0.36
CA TYR A 221 -9.32 -5.27 -1.09
C TYR A 221 -10.04 -4.06 -0.48
N LEU A 222 -9.95 -3.85 0.84
CA LEU A 222 -10.57 -2.72 1.53
C LEU A 222 -9.85 -1.41 1.18
N VAL A 223 -8.52 -1.45 1.10
CA VAL A 223 -7.71 -0.30 0.67
C VAL A 223 -8.00 0.02 -0.80
N SER A 224 -8.13 -1.02 -1.64
CA SER A 224 -8.51 -0.90 -3.05
C SER A 224 -9.90 -0.30 -3.24
N GLN A 225 -10.90 -0.78 -2.49
CA GLN A 225 -12.25 -0.21 -2.44
C GLN A 225 -12.20 1.27 -2.09
N PHE A 226 -11.53 1.62 -0.98
CA PHE A 226 -11.43 2.99 -0.48
C PHE A 226 -10.88 3.94 -1.55
N TYR A 227 -9.74 3.59 -2.15
CA TYR A 227 -9.09 4.45 -3.11
C TYR A 227 -9.89 4.62 -4.40
N ILE A 228 -10.37 3.52 -5.01
CA ILE A 228 -11.09 3.58 -6.28
C ILE A 228 -12.47 4.21 -6.12
N ALA A 229 -13.17 3.95 -5.01
CA ALA A 229 -14.44 4.61 -4.71
C ALA A 229 -14.27 6.13 -4.60
N LEU A 230 -13.21 6.57 -3.91
CA LEU A 230 -12.88 7.98 -3.75
C LEU A 230 -12.53 8.63 -5.09
N LYS A 231 -11.73 7.97 -5.93
CA LYS A 231 -11.40 8.44 -7.29
C LYS A 231 -12.62 8.52 -8.20
N THR A 232 -13.55 7.57 -8.07
CA THR A 232 -14.70 7.43 -8.97
C THR A 232 -15.77 8.49 -8.73
N LYS A 233 -16.15 8.74 -7.48
CA LYS A 233 -17.26 9.65 -7.16
C LYS A 233 -16.87 10.81 -6.25
N GLY A 234 -15.76 10.68 -5.52
CA GLY A 234 -15.35 11.69 -4.56
C GLY A 234 -16.23 11.81 -3.34
N PHE A 235 -17.21 10.90 -3.13
CA PHE A 235 -17.98 10.80 -1.91
C PHE A 235 -18.06 9.34 -1.45
N VAL A 236 -17.44 9.05 -0.30
CA VAL A 236 -17.35 7.70 0.27
C VAL A 236 -17.85 7.71 1.71
N ILE A 237 -18.62 6.69 2.09
CA ILE A 237 -19.09 6.44 3.45
C ILE A 237 -18.39 5.19 3.98
N LEU A 238 -17.66 5.33 5.08
CA LEU A 238 -16.97 4.27 5.80
C LEU A 238 -17.81 3.87 7.02
N SER A 239 -18.41 2.70 6.98
CA SER A 239 -19.24 2.12 8.05
C SER A 239 -18.50 0.98 8.75
N GLY A 240 -18.78 0.70 10.01
CA GLY A 240 -18.12 -0.39 10.74
C GLY A 240 -18.21 -0.23 12.24
N LEU A 241 -17.74 -1.23 12.99
CA LEU A 241 -17.61 -1.16 14.45
C LEU A 241 -16.64 -0.04 14.89
N SER A 242 -16.79 0.45 16.11
CA SER A 242 -15.81 1.38 16.69
C SER A 242 -14.43 0.72 16.79
N GLY A 243 -13.36 1.50 16.59
CA GLY A 243 -11.98 1.01 16.68
C GLY A 243 -11.44 0.29 15.43
N THR A 244 -12.22 0.07 14.37
CA THR A 244 -11.76 -0.59 13.13
C THR A 244 -10.91 0.30 12.20
N GLY A 245 -10.57 1.52 12.64
CA GLY A 245 -9.65 2.39 11.89
C GLY A 245 -10.28 3.15 10.70
N LYS A 246 -11.61 3.26 10.61
CA LYS A 246 -12.32 4.00 9.54
C LYS A 246 -11.81 5.44 9.34
N THR A 247 -11.68 6.18 10.43
CA THR A 247 -11.18 7.56 10.40
C THR A 247 -9.67 7.60 10.12
N LYS A 248 -8.93 6.56 10.54
CA LYS A 248 -7.47 6.49 10.40
C LYS A 248 -7.03 6.28 8.95
N ILE A 249 -7.69 5.43 8.17
CA ILE A 249 -7.35 5.26 6.75
C ILE A 249 -7.48 6.58 5.97
N ALA A 250 -8.53 7.37 6.24
CA ALA A 250 -8.73 8.68 5.62
C ALA A 250 -7.64 9.68 6.03
N LEU A 251 -7.33 9.77 7.32
CA LEU A 251 -6.30 10.68 7.82
C LEU A 251 -4.90 10.31 7.31
N GLU A 252 -4.52 9.03 7.34
CA GLU A 252 -3.19 8.60 6.87
C GLU A 252 -3.05 8.68 5.34
N PHE A 253 -4.13 8.47 4.59
CA PHE A 253 -4.17 8.72 3.15
C PHE A 253 -3.95 10.20 2.82
N THR A 254 -4.66 11.12 3.49
CA THR A 254 -4.47 12.55 3.25
C THR A 254 -3.07 13.02 3.66
N LYS A 255 -2.54 12.50 4.77
CA LYS A 255 -1.16 12.76 5.24
C LYS A 255 -0.07 12.28 4.29
N LEU A 256 -0.32 11.21 3.53
CA LEU A 256 0.58 10.78 2.44
C LEU A 256 0.64 11.83 1.33
N LEU A 257 -0.51 12.41 0.97
CA LEU A 257 -0.64 13.39 -0.11
C LEU A 257 -0.19 14.79 0.28
N GLU A 258 -0.34 15.12 1.57
CA GLU A 258 0.22 16.34 2.13
C GLU A 258 1.70 16.40 1.78
N LYS A 259 2.10 17.53 1.22
CA LYS A 259 3.50 17.84 1.06
C LYS A 259 4.03 17.97 2.49
N LYS A 260 4.62 16.89 3.02
CA LYS A 260 5.70 17.03 3.97
C LYS A 260 6.78 17.72 3.18
N GLU A 261 6.70 19.05 3.12
CA GLU A 261 7.89 19.82 2.87
C GLU A 261 8.84 19.31 3.93
N LYS A 262 9.84 18.55 3.48
CA LYS A 262 11.13 18.68 4.08
C LYS A 262 11.31 20.19 4.13
N ILE A 263 11.16 20.77 5.32
CA ILE A 263 11.73 22.07 5.58
C ILE A 263 13.22 21.75 5.53
N ASP A 264 13.74 21.62 4.32
CA ASP A 264 15.01 22.24 4.05
C ASP A 264 14.69 23.68 4.46
N LEU A 265 15.16 24.08 5.66
CA LEU A 265 15.52 25.48 5.82
C LEU A 265 16.17 25.80 4.49
N PRO A 266 15.74 26.85 3.79
CA PRO A 266 16.38 27.16 2.53
C PRO A 266 17.87 27.11 2.80
N GLN A 267 18.62 27.02 1.73
CA GLN A 267 19.92 27.65 1.71
C GLN A 267 19.85 29.16 2.07
N LEU A 268 19.13 29.60 3.13
CA LEU A 268 19.41 30.76 3.95
C LEU A 268 20.91 30.83 4.31
N LEU A 269 21.64 29.72 4.17
CA LEU A 269 23.07 29.58 4.37
C LEU A 269 23.95 29.43 3.13
N THR A 270 23.43 29.28 1.91
CA THR A 270 24.30 29.22 0.71
C THR A 270 23.76 30.08 -0.43
N ALA A 271 23.69 31.39 -0.20
CA ALA A 271 23.71 32.37 -1.28
C ALA A 271 25.15 32.51 -1.84
N TRP A 272 25.70 31.42 -2.37
CA TRP A 272 26.91 31.43 -3.21
C TRP A 272 26.53 30.80 -4.55
N GLY A 273 25.98 31.64 -5.42
CA GLY A 273 25.69 31.36 -6.83
C GLY A 273 25.45 32.71 -7.52
N GLU A 274 25.32 32.69 -8.85
CA GLU A 274 25.44 33.88 -9.71
C GLU A 274 24.46 35.03 -9.36
N GLU A 275 23.36 34.78 -8.62
CA GLU A 275 22.38 35.81 -8.21
C GLU A 275 22.00 35.76 -6.71
N PRO A 276 22.77 36.41 -5.81
CA PRO A 276 22.59 36.35 -4.35
C PRO A 276 21.37 37.12 -3.82
N LYS A 277 20.95 38.20 -4.49
CA LYS A 277 19.80 39.04 -4.07
C LYS A 277 18.47 38.31 -4.21
N GLU A 278 18.25 37.63 -5.33
CA GLU A 278 17.04 36.82 -5.53
C GLU A 278 16.98 35.68 -4.50
N LYS A 279 18.10 34.97 -4.26
CA LYS A 279 18.15 33.90 -3.25
C LYS A 279 17.84 34.40 -1.83
N PHE A 280 18.28 35.62 -1.50
CA PHE A 280 18.01 36.27 -0.22
C PHE A 280 16.54 36.73 -0.09
N GLU A 281 15.97 37.33 -1.13
CA GLU A 281 14.55 37.69 -1.18
C GLU A 281 13.65 36.46 -1.14
N HIS A 282 14.04 35.37 -1.82
CA HIS A 282 13.36 34.09 -1.80
C HIS A 282 13.39 33.44 -0.41
N ALA A 283 14.49 33.59 0.33
CA ALA A 283 14.63 33.13 1.71
C ALA A 283 13.73 33.93 2.69
N ILE A 284 13.68 35.25 2.54
CA ILE A 284 12.77 36.11 3.30
C ILE A 284 11.31 35.79 2.96
N ASP A 285 10.99 35.58 1.68
CA ASP A 285 9.65 35.20 1.23
C ASP A 285 9.27 33.80 1.74
N LEU A 286 10.21 32.85 1.78
CA LEU A 286 9.98 31.53 2.36
C LEU A 286 9.72 31.61 3.87
N ILE A 287 10.44 32.43 4.63
CA ILE A 287 10.14 32.65 6.05
C ILE A 287 8.74 33.28 6.22
N LYS A 288 8.39 34.27 5.39
CA LYS A 288 7.06 34.89 5.39
C LYS A 288 5.96 33.88 5.03
N ARG A 289 6.20 33.01 4.04
CA ARG A 289 5.33 31.89 3.64
C ARG A 289 5.21 30.86 4.75
N LEU A 290 6.29 30.47 5.42
CA LEU A 290 6.25 29.52 6.55
C LEU A 290 5.43 30.09 7.72
N ILE A 291 5.60 31.38 8.01
CA ILE A 291 4.77 32.10 9.01
C ILE A 291 3.30 32.17 8.55
N SER A 292 3.05 32.38 7.25
CA SER A 292 1.71 32.41 6.67
C SER A 292 1.03 31.04 6.65
N ASN A 293 1.77 29.98 6.31
CA ASN A 293 1.29 28.62 6.09
C ASN A 293 1.12 27.85 7.39
N ASN A 294 2.06 28.01 8.32
CA ASN A 294 2.13 27.21 9.54
C ASN A 294 1.70 28.00 10.78
N GLY A 295 1.62 29.33 10.69
CA GLY A 295 1.27 30.23 11.80
C GLY A 295 2.39 30.43 12.84
N TYR A 296 3.54 29.76 12.70
CA TYR A 296 4.64 29.76 13.67
C TYR A 296 6.04 29.85 13.03
N ALA A 297 7.04 30.27 13.81
CA ALA A 297 8.47 30.25 13.49
C ALA A 297 9.29 29.68 14.68
N ILE A 298 10.52 29.22 14.45
CA ILE A 298 11.37 28.59 15.48
C ILE A 298 12.34 29.63 16.06
N LEU A 299 12.43 29.71 17.40
CA LEU A 299 13.42 30.50 18.16
C LEU A 299 14.25 29.55 19.04
N ALA A 300 15.59 29.67 19.00
CA ALA A 300 16.50 28.74 19.68
C ALA A 300 17.70 29.42 20.37
N TRP A 301 18.04 29.00 21.60
CA TRP A 301 19.34 29.20 22.27
C TRP A 301 19.58 28.21 23.45
N SER A 302 20.76 27.55 23.55
CA SER A 302 21.30 26.93 24.80
C SER A 302 22.76 26.38 24.72
N ASN A 303 23.42 26.20 25.89
CA ASN A 303 24.83 25.87 26.15
C ASN A 303 25.09 24.42 26.70
N SER A 304 24.83 23.35 25.96
CA SER A 304 25.26 21.99 26.38
C SER A 304 25.68 21.10 25.20
N GLN A 305 26.70 20.28 25.44
CA GLN A 305 27.69 19.81 24.45
C GLN A 305 27.27 18.61 23.59
N THR A 306 26.30 18.75 22.67
CA THR A 306 26.29 17.99 21.40
C THR A 306 25.24 18.54 20.40
N LEU A 307 25.67 18.90 19.19
CA LEU A 307 24.82 19.19 18.00
C LEU A 307 24.98 18.07 16.93
N ARG A 308 25.56 16.91 17.28
CA ARG A 308 25.61 15.73 16.39
C ARG A 308 24.24 15.04 16.28
N ASP A 309 23.36 15.32 17.25
CA ASP A 309 21.93 14.96 17.25
C ASP A 309 21.04 16.16 16.86
N THR A 310 21.60 17.17 16.17
CA THR A 310 20.84 18.32 15.68
C THR A 310 21.43 18.79 14.34
N PRO A 311 20.76 18.63 13.19
CA PRO A 311 21.25 19.19 11.93
C PRO A 311 21.05 20.71 11.91
N GLU A 312 21.96 21.44 11.25
CA GLU A 312 22.16 22.91 11.30
C GLU A 312 20.87 23.75 11.20
N PRO A 313 20.80 24.88 11.94
CA PRO A 313 20.92 26.15 11.22
C PRO A 313 21.72 27.24 11.95
N PHE A 314 22.12 28.25 11.19
CA PHE A 314 22.76 29.49 11.65
C PHE A 314 21.98 30.22 12.75
N ILE A 315 22.74 30.93 13.59
CA ILE A 315 22.22 31.68 14.74
C ILE A 315 21.92 33.12 14.30
N LEU A 316 20.66 33.55 14.38
CA LEU A 316 20.28 34.96 14.34
C LEU A 316 20.24 35.49 15.77
N TRP A 317 21.23 36.30 16.15
CA TRP A 317 21.24 36.99 17.44
C TRP A 317 20.70 38.42 17.28
N ILE A 318 19.71 38.81 18.07
CA ILE A 318 19.07 40.14 18.02
C ILE A 318 19.49 40.95 19.25
N GLY A 319 20.32 41.98 19.03
CA GLY A 319 20.77 42.93 20.04
C GLY A 319 20.10 44.29 19.94
N TYR A 320 20.33 45.15 20.94
CA TYR A 320 19.80 46.51 21.01
C TYR A 320 20.89 47.51 21.42
N LYS A 321 21.01 48.63 20.69
CA LYS A 321 21.86 49.77 21.06
C LYS A 321 21.25 51.07 20.54
N GLY A 322 21.23 52.13 21.35
CA GLY A 322 20.77 53.47 20.92
C GLY A 322 19.31 53.57 20.45
N GLY A 323 18.43 52.63 20.83
CA GLY A 323 17.03 52.59 20.36
C GLY A 323 16.82 51.81 19.06
N VAL A 324 17.90 51.36 18.43
CA VAL A 324 17.95 50.62 17.18
C VAL A 324 18.28 49.15 17.46
N ARG A 325 17.68 48.24 16.67
CA ARG A 325 17.89 46.78 16.79
C ARG A 325 18.89 46.31 15.75
N TYR A 326 19.81 45.44 16.15
CA TYR A 326 20.83 44.89 15.26
C TYR A 326 20.76 43.35 15.22
N GLY A 327 20.98 42.77 14.05
CA GLY A 327 21.18 41.34 13.82
C GLY A 327 22.62 41.04 13.41
N PHE A 328 23.18 39.92 13.88
CA PHE A 328 24.54 39.50 13.54
C PHE A 328 24.55 38.19 12.75
N ILE A 329 25.48 38.09 11.80
CA ILE A 329 25.80 36.86 11.07
C ILE A 329 27.23 36.44 11.44
N ILE A 330 27.39 35.18 11.86
CA ILE A 330 28.67 34.57 12.27
C ILE A 330 28.96 33.44 11.28
N SER A 331 30.10 33.48 10.59
CA SER A 331 30.36 32.55 9.48
C SER A 331 31.61 31.66 9.61
N SER A 332 32.47 31.83 10.62
CA SER A 332 33.72 31.04 10.70
C SER A 332 34.34 30.99 12.11
N LYS A 333 35.15 29.93 12.34
CA LYS A 333 35.86 29.61 13.59
C LYS A 333 37.35 29.48 13.29
N TYR A 334 38.21 30.25 13.97
CA TYR A 334 39.66 30.19 13.78
C TYR A 334 40.39 29.68 15.04
N SER A 335 41.48 28.92 14.84
CA SER A 335 42.47 28.71 15.90
C SER A 335 43.46 29.90 15.96
N LYS A 336 44.16 30.05 17.09
CA LYS A 336 45.20 31.09 17.25
C LYS A 336 46.32 30.99 16.21
N GLU A 337 46.61 29.78 15.73
CA GLU A 337 47.69 29.51 14.77
C GLU A 337 47.28 29.89 13.33
N ASP A 338 46.01 29.72 12.97
CA ASP A 338 45.47 30.09 11.65
C ASP A 338 45.47 31.61 11.40
N VAL A 339 45.31 32.39 12.48
CA VAL A 339 45.32 33.87 12.44
C VAL A 339 46.73 34.45 12.43
N LEU A 340 47.70 33.78 13.09
CA LEU A 340 49.09 34.25 13.18
C LEU A 340 49.89 34.01 11.89
N ASN A 341 49.51 32.98 11.11
CA ASN A 341 50.27 32.52 9.95
C ASN A 341 49.71 32.98 8.60
N ASN A 342 48.60 33.74 8.57
CA ASN A 342 48.04 34.29 7.34
C ASN A 342 48.46 35.77 7.13
N PRO A 343 49.37 36.08 6.18
CA PRO A 343 49.95 37.43 6.03
C PRO A 343 48.95 38.52 5.64
N GLY A 344 47.79 38.16 5.07
CA GLY A 344 46.76 39.10 4.63
C GLY A 344 45.74 39.51 5.71
N LEU A 345 45.69 38.81 6.84
CA LEU A 345 44.68 39.00 7.90
C LEU A 345 45.14 39.93 9.05
N LYS A 346 46.44 40.20 9.15
CA LYS A 346 47.06 40.82 10.33
C LYS A 346 46.58 42.24 10.65
N GLU A 347 46.09 43.02 9.68
CA GLU A 347 45.75 44.44 9.91
C GLU A 347 44.22 44.73 9.95
N LYS A 348 43.42 44.00 9.17
CA LYS A 348 41.95 44.14 9.16
C LYS A 348 41.29 43.59 10.43
N VAL A 349 41.80 42.48 10.97
CA VAL A 349 41.27 41.83 12.19
C VAL A 349 41.60 42.65 13.46
N LEU A 350 42.76 43.33 13.48
CA LEU A 350 43.22 44.14 14.62
C LEU A 350 42.33 45.38 14.89
N LYS A 351 41.69 45.93 13.83
CA LYS A 351 40.71 47.03 13.96
C LYS A 351 39.34 46.56 14.42
N GLY A 352 38.88 45.38 13.98
CA GLY A 352 37.63 44.76 14.44
C GLY A 352 37.69 44.29 15.91
N PHE A 353 38.86 43.77 16.34
CA PHE A 353 39.09 43.28 17.71
C PHE A 353 38.99 44.36 18.79
N LYS A 354 39.47 45.59 18.53
CA LYS A 354 39.42 46.68 19.52
C LYS A 354 37.99 47.11 19.87
N TRP A 355 37.08 47.05 18.90
CA TRP A 355 35.67 47.43 19.08
C TRP A 355 34.86 46.35 19.81
N SER A 356 35.20 45.07 19.62
CA SER A 356 34.54 43.94 20.32
C SER A 356 35.01 43.76 21.76
N ILE A 357 36.25 44.14 22.09
CA ILE A 357 36.84 44.01 23.43
C ILE A 357 36.13 44.90 24.46
N GLU A 358 35.76 46.14 24.11
CA GLU A 358 35.14 47.08 25.06
C GLU A 358 33.73 46.67 25.52
N LEU A 359 33.06 45.74 24.82
CA LEU A 359 31.68 45.35 25.10
C LEU A 359 31.52 44.02 25.87
N TYR A 360 32.61 43.26 26.05
CA TYR A 360 32.54 41.82 26.41
C TYR A 360 33.39 41.37 27.61
N ASP A 361 33.83 42.28 28.47
CA ASP A 361 34.65 41.98 29.66
C ASP A 361 34.11 40.84 30.58
N PRO A 362 32.79 40.62 30.76
CA PRO A 362 32.32 39.54 31.63
C PRO A 362 32.41 38.12 31.02
N ILE A 363 32.50 37.99 29.68
CA ILE A 363 32.58 36.68 28.99
C ILE A 363 34.04 36.31 28.67
N GLU A 364 34.96 37.27 28.81
CA GLU A 364 36.39 37.10 28.59
C GLU A 364 37.01 35.99 29.47
N LYS A 365 36.50 35.77 30.69
CA LYS A 365 36.97 34.68 31.57
C LYS A 365 36.60 33.27 31.08
N GLU A 366 35.51 33.11 30.33
CA GLU A 366 35.10 31.82 29.76
C GLU A 366 35.78 31.57 28.40
N PHE A 367 35.94 32.61 27.58
CA PHE A 367 36.70 32.51 26.32
C PHE A 367 38.21 32.30 26.54
N LYS A 368 38.80 32.86 27.62
CA LYS A 368 40.20 32.60 28.02
C LYS A 368 40.47 31.13 28.37
N ARG A 369 39.46 30.39 28.83
CA ARG A 369 39.61 28.99 29.28
C ARG A 369 39.64 27.98 28.12
N ASN A 370 38.95 28.29 27.02
CA ASN A 370 38.80 27.37 25.87
C ASN A 370 39.45 27.85 24.56
N LYS A 371 40.16 28.99 24.56
CA LYS A 371 40.97 29.51 23.42
C LYS A 371 40.25 29.45 22.05
N MET A 372 38.98 29.82 22.00
CA MET A 372 38.19 29.87 20.76
C MET A 372 37.71 31.28 20.46
N PHE A 373 37.84 31.71 19.20
CA PHE A 373 37.41 33.01 18.71
C PHE A 373 36.39 32.84 17.56
N LEU A 374 35.43 33.76 17.46
CA LEU A 374 34.40 33.79 16.41
C LEU A 374 34.48 35.11 15.64
N GLU A 375 34.35 35.05 14.32
CA GLU A 375 34.30 36.23 13.44
C GLU A 375 32.83 36.57 13.11
N ALA A 376 32.42 37.79 13.43
CA ALA A 376 31.16 38.36 12.94
C ALA A 376 31.44 38.97 11.58
N THR A 377 30.80 38.45 10.53
CA THR A 377 31.06 38.89 9.16
C THR A 377 30.16 40.03 8.71
N GLU A 378 28.98 40.21 9.33
CA GLU A 378 28.12 41.34 9.01
C GLU A 378 27.16 41.73 10.16
N VAL A 379 26.84 43.03 10.26
CA VAL A 379 25.90 43.62 11.22
C VAL A 379 24.79 44.33 10.45
N ILE A 380 23.53 43.99 10.73
CA ILE A 380 22.36 44.53 10.01
C ILE A 380 21.43 45.26 10.97
N GLU A 381 20.96 46.44 10.57
CA GLU A 381 20.01 47.27 11.31
C GLU A 381 18.55 46.89 10.98
N LEU A 382 17.68 46.73 11.98
CA LEU A 382 16.30 46.26 11.80
C LEU A 382 15.27 47.40 12.06
N ASP A 383 14.57 47.81 11.01
CA ASP A 383 13.72 49.02 10.97
C ASP A 383 12.42 49.01 11.81
N LYS A 384 11.95 47.88 12.34
CA LYS A 384 10.70 47.84 13.16
C LYS A 384 10.79 46.94 14.40
N LYS A 385 10.27 47.46 15.52
CA LYS A 385 10.17 46.76 16.81
C LYS A 385 9.18 45.58 16.75
N ILE A 386 9.67 44.36 16.49
CA ILE A 386 8.93 43.10 16.74
C ILE A 386 8.66 42.98 18.25
N ARG A 387 7.39 42.92 18.68
CA ARG A 387 7.02 42.84 20.11
C ARG A 387 6.81 41.38 20.54
N TYR A 388 7.58 40.91 21.52
CA TYR A 388 7.56 39.52 21.99
C TYR A 388 6.21 39.04 22.56
N ASN A 389 5.36 39.98 22.99
CA ASN A 389 4.01 39.70 23.46
C ASN A 389 3.05 39.20 22.36
N MET A 390 3.46 39.25 21.09
CA MET A 390 2.72 38.72 19.93
C MET A 390 2.97 37.21 19.71
N PHE A 391 3.83 36.58 20.50
CA PHE A 391 4.18 35.16 20.35
C PHE A 391 3.66 34.33 21.53
N ILE A 392 3.07 33.18 21.24
CA ILE A 392 2.71 32.16 22.23
C ILE A 392 3.62 30.95 22.07
N ASN A 393 4.04 30.37 23.19
CA ASN A 393 4.76 29.10 23.19
C ASN A 393 3.77 27.98 22.81
N ILE A 394 4.11 27.17 21.81
CA ILE A 394 3.21 26.11 21.30
C ILE A 394 2.94 25.05 22.37
N ASN A 395 3.92 24.74 23.22
CA ASN A 395 3.82 23.67 24.20
C ASN A 395 3.10 24.11 25.48
N SER A 396 3.23 25.39 25.87
CA SER A 396 2.63 25.90 27.12
C SER A 396 1.39 26.76 26.90
N GLY A 397 1.05 27.13 25.66
CA GLY A 397 -0.11 27.95 25.30
C GLY A 397 -0.08 29.40 25.83
N LYS A 398 0.93 29.77 26.63
CA LYS A 398 1.06 31.09 27.26
C LYS A 398 1.81 32.05 26.35
N ARG A 399 1.43 33.33 26.39
CA ARG A 399 2.21 34.43 25.78
C ARG A 399 3.61 34.44 26.38
N LEU A 400 4.62 34.61 25.53
CA LEU A 400 6.00 34.70 25.98
C LEU A 400 6.22 36.02 26.73
N LYS A 401 6.17 35.94 28.06
CA LYS A 401 6.49 37.01 29.00
C LYS A 401 7.83 36.66 29.66
N ASN A 402 8.92 37.12 29.07
CA ASN A 402 10.31 36.94 29.52
C ASN A 402 10.87 35.51 29.34
N ILE A 403 11.73 35.32 28.34
CA ILE A 403 12.49 34.09 28.15
C ILE A 403 13.78 34.20 28.97
N ARG A 404 13.99 33.29 29.93
CA ARG A 404 15.22 33.26 30.75
C ARG A 404 16.23 32.18 30.37
N ARG A 405 15.95 31.29 29.40
CA ARG A 405 16.85 30.34 28.68
C ARG A 405 16.01 29.25 27.97
N GLY A 406 16.52 28.63 26.90
CA GLY A 406 15.97 27.43 26.26
C GLY A 406 15.35 27.59 24.87
N TYR A 407 15.10 26.46 24.19
CA TYR A 407 14.46 26.35 22.87
C TYR A 407 12.94 26.49 22.98
N SER A 408 12.28 27.19 22.05
CA SER A 408 10.81 27.26 22.03
C SER A 408 10.25 27.39 20.62
N LYS A 409 9.26 26.55 20.29
CA LYS A 409 8.43 26.72 19.10
C LYS A 409 7.39 27.81 19.39
N VAL A 410 7.28 28.82 18.52
CA VAL A 410 6.44 29.99 18.80
C VAL A 410 5.46 30.31 17.69
N LYS A 411 4.18 30.45 18.03
CA LYS A 411 3.11 30.84 17.10
C LYS A 411 2.84 32.34 17.23
N ILE A 412 2.64 33.04 16.10
CA ILE A 412 2.20 34.44 16.12
C ILE A 412 0.69 34.50 16.44
N LEU A 413 0.30 35.36 17.38
CA LEU A 413 -1.07 35.82 17.54
C LEU A 413 -1.40 36.77 16.37
N LYS A 414 -2.08 36.25 15.36
CA LYS A 414 -2.83 37.07 14.41
C LYS A 414 -4.29 36.66 14.53
N GLU A 415 -5.15 37.64 14.74
CA GLU A 415 -6.55 37.54 14.34
C GLU A 415 -6.55 37.22 12.83
N GLY A 416 -7.08 36.04 12.47
CA GLY A 416 -7.33 35.67 11.06
C GLY A 416 -6.18 35.06 10.24
N ILE A 417 -5.27 34.24 10.79
CA ILE A 417 -4.39 33.40 9.92
C ILE A 417 -5.14 32.14 9.50
N SER A 418 -5.44 32.05 8.20
CA SER A 418 -5.89 30.85 7.51
C SER A 418 -4.82 29.74 7.54
N PRO A 419 -5.17 28.48 7.84
CA PRO A 419 -4.25 27.34 7.78
C PRO A 419 -3.97 26.96 6.31
N SER A 420 -2.94 27.52 5.67
CA SER A 420 -2.72 27.38 4.20
C SER A 420 -1.81 26.22 3.76
N SER A 421 -1.79 25.07 4.45
CA SER A 421 -1.06 23.86 3.95
C SER A 421 -1.80 22.52 4.08
N LYS A 422 -2.82 22.43 4.95
CA LYS A 422 -3.58 21.18 5.10
C LYS A 422 -4.51 20.98 3.92
N ILE A 423 -4.42 19.85 3.24
CA ILE A 423 -5.34 19.47 2.16
C ILE A 423 -6.57 18.71 2.69
N HIS A 424 -6.71 18.55 4.01
CA HIS A 424 -7.89 17.95 4.63
C HIS A 424 -8.46 18.83 5.75
N ILE A 425 -9.77 18.71 5.98
CA ILE A 425 -10.46 19.21 7.16
C ILE A 425 -11.19 18.06 7.84
N PHE A 426 -11.05 17.98 9.16
CA PHE A 426 -11.72 16.98 9.99
C PHE A 426 -12.81 17.66 10.82
N LEU A 427 -14.04 17.16 10.72
CA LEU A 427 -15.22 17.70 11.40
C LEU A 427 -15.97 16.57 12.09
N SER A 428 -16.12 16.66 13.41
CA SER A 428 -17.01 15.78 14.16
C SER A 428 -18.43 16.32 14.09
N VAL A 429 -19.36 15.52 13.56
CA VAL A 429 -20.78 15.87 13.52
C VAL A 429 -21.33 15.97 14.93
N ARG A 430 -22.31 16.84 15.13
CA ARG A 430 -22.98 17.00 16.43
C ARG A 430 -24.48 16.70 16.29
N PRO A 431 -25.12 16.16 17.33
CA PRO A 431 -26.53 15.75 17.26
C PRO A 431 -27.51 16.93 17.08
N ASP A 432 -27.08 18.16 17.38
CA ASP A 432 -27.89 19.38 17.23
C ASP A 432 -27.88 19.96 15.81
N TRP A 433 -27.15 19.35 14.87
CA TRP A 433 -27.11 19.81 13.47
C TRP A 433 -28.42 19.48 12.75
N ARG A 434 -29.16 20.54 12.40
CA ARG A 434 -30.51 20.44 11.79
C ARG A 434 -30.64 21.14 10.43
N ASP A 435 -29.63 21.91 10.03
CA ASP A 435 -29.57 22.62 8.76
C ASP A 435 -28.10 22.78 8.33
N SER A 436 -27.84 23.41 7.19
CA SER A 436 -26.49 23.57 6.64
C SER A 436 -25.66 24.66 7.32
N LYS A 437 -26.22 25.42 8.27
CA LYS A 437 -25.50 26.53 8.93
C LYS A 437 -24.25 26.11 9.70
N PRO A 438 -24.20 24.97 10.43
CA PRO A 438 -22.98 24.51 11.07
C PRO A 438 -21.86 24.19 10.07
N LEU A 439 -22.21 23.88 8.81
CA LEU A 439 -21.27 23.55 7.74
C LEU A 439 -20.87 24.75 6.91
N LEU A 440 -21.81 25.61 6.51
CA LEU A 440 -21.55 26.70 5.56
C LEU A 440 -21.52 28.08 6.23
N GLY A 441 -22.17 28.22 7.39
CA GLY A 441 -22.36 29.50 8.05
C GLY A 441 -23.71 30.12 7.71
N TYR A 442 -23.88 31.38 8.09
CA TYR A 442 -25.11 32.11 7.82
C TYR A 442 -24.86 33.62 7.76
N TYR A 443 -25.70 34.32 7.00
CA TYR A 443 -25.77 35.78 7.04
C TYR A 443 -26.65 36.24 8.20
N ASN A 444 -26.19 37.22 8.97
CA ASN A 444 -26.96 37.88 10.00
C ASN A 444 -27.42 39.29 9.52
N PRO A 445 -28.71 39.49 9.27
CA PRO A 445 -29.23 40.80 8.85
C PRO A 445 -29.09 41.91 9.90
N LEU A 446 -28.95 41.56 11.19
CA LEU A 446 -28.92 42.55 12.27
C LEU A 446 -27.60 43.34 12.32
N ASP A 447 -26.48 42.69 12.02
CA ASP A 447 -25.14 43.30 12.01
C ASP A 447 -24.54 43.41 10.60
N GLY A 448 -25.25 42.90 9.59
CA GLY A 448 -24.86 42.95 8.19
C GLY A 448 -23.71 42.01 7.83
N LYS A 449 -23.38 41.02 8.66
CA LYS A 449 -22.19 40.17 8.49
C LYS A 449 -22.53 38.71 8.18
N TYR A 450 -21.66 38.06 7.42
CA TYR A 450 -21.67 36.62 7.24
C TYR A 450 -20.76 35.92 8.26
N TYR A 451 -21.32 34.96 8.98
CA TYR A 451 -20.61 34.12 9.94
C TYR A 451 -20.15 32.84 9.24
N LYS A 452 -18.97 32.91 8.62
CA LYS A 452 -18.35 31.78 7.93
C LYS A 452 -17.85 30.70 8.89
N THR A 453 -17.87 29.46 8.42
CA THR A 453 -17.34 28.29 9.12
C THR A 453 -15.95 27.91 8.61
N PRO A 454 -15.17 27.12 9.37
CA PRO A 454 -13.91 26.56 8.88
C PRO A 454 -14.06 25.74 7.60
N LEU A 455 -15.22 25.08 7.40
CA LEU A 455 -15.50 24.31 6.19
C LEU A 455 -15.74 25.21 4.98
N LEU A 456 -16.49 26.32 5.12
CA LEU A 456 -16.66 27.26 4.01
C LEU A 456 -15.30 27.85 3.58
N GLU A 457 -14.45 28.23 4.54
CA GLU A 457 -13.09 28.70 4.25
C GLU A 457 -12.26 27.64 3.50
N PHE A 458 -12.40 26.37 3.92
CA PHE A 458 -11.71 25.25 3.29
C PHE A 458 -12.15 25.05 1.83
N ILE A 459 -13.46 25.11 1.55
CA ILE A 459 -14.01 24.96 0.19
C ILE A 459 -13.61 26.13 -0.70
N LEU A 460 -13.65 27.37 -0.19
CA LEU A 460 -13.22 28.57 -0.93
C LEU A 460 -11.75 28.46 -1.35
N ARG A 461 -10.89 27.96 -0.46
CA ARG A 461 -9.47 27.71 -0.76
C ARG A 461 -9.29 26.59 -1.79
N ALA A 462 -10.06 25.50 -1.70
CA ALA A 462 -10.01 24.42 -2.69
C ALA A 462 -10.39 24.92 -4.10
N LYS A 463 -11.41 25.78 -4.17
CA LYS A 463 -11.85 26.45 -5.39
C LYS A 463 -10.75 27.35 -5.95
N GLU A 464 -10.20 28.23 -5.11
CA GLU A 464 -9.13 29.15 -5.51
C GLU A 464 -7.88 28.40 -6.01
N ASP A 465 -7.49 27.31 -5.34
CA ASP A 465 -6.37 26.46 -5.77
C ASP A 465 -6.64 25.82 -7.14
N TYR A 466 -7.86 25.31 -7.35
CA TYR A 466 -8.24 24.73 -8.64
C TYR A 466 -8.24 25.76 -9.77
N GLU A 467 -8.83 26.94 -9.53
CA GLU A 467 -8.91 28.02 -10.51
C GLU A 467 -7.53 28.53 -10.92
N LYS A 468 -6.60 28.64 -9.95
CA LYS A 468 -5.25 29.15 -10.19
C LYS A 468 -4.29 28.11 -10.76
N ASN A 469 -4.32 26.88 -10.25
CA ASN A 469 -3.30 25.87 -10.52
C ASN A 469 -3.75 24.77 -11.49
N LYS A 470 -5.06 24.60 -11.72
CA LYS A 470 -5.67 23.63 -12.65
C LYS A 470 -5.03 22.24 -12.55
N GLU A 471 -4.21 21.84 -13.53
CA GLU A 471 -3.52 20.54 -13.58
C GLU A 471 -2.59 20.30 -12.38
N LYS A 472 -2.06 21.36 -11.77
CA LYS A 472 -1.16 21.29 -10.61
C LYS A 472 -1.88 21.46 -9.27
N ALA A 473 -3.20 21.70 -9.28
CA ALA A 473 -3.98 21.84 -8.06
C ALA A 473 -3.86 20.60 -7.16
N MET A 474 -4.09 20.78 -5.88
CA MET A 474 -4.13 19.68 -4.91
C MET A 474 -5.56 19.14 -4.77
N PRO A 475 -5.73 17.83 -4.51
CA PRO A 475 -7.01 17.31 -4.04
C PRO A 475 -7.26 17.75 -2.59
N TYR A 476 -8.49 18.15 -2.27
CA TYR A 476 -8.94 18.60 -0.96
C TYR A 476 -9.97 17.63 -0.37
N PHE A 477 -9.82 17.26 0.89
CA PHE A 477 -10.62 16.22 1.53
C PHE A 477 -11.41 16.75 2.74
N ILE A 478 -12.72 16.60 2.71
CA ILE A 478 -13.61 16.84 3.84
C ILE A 478 -13.83 15.49 4.54
N ILE A 479 -13.43 15.38 5.81
CA ILE A 479 -13.63 14.18 6.63
C ILE A 479 -14.69 14.51 7.68
N LEU A 480 -15.87 13.91 7.54
CA LEU A 480 -17.00 14.00 8.47
C LEU A 480 -17.00 12.78 9.38
N ASP A 481 -16.67 12.96 10.65
CA ASP A 481 -16.65 11.88 11.64
C ASP A 481 -18.02 11.73 12.30
N GLU A 482 -18.45 10.48 12.50
CA GLU A 482 -19.78 10.13 13.05
C GLU A 482 -20.92 10.79 12.28
N MET A 483 -20.87 10.68 10.96
CA MET A 483 -21.80 11.34 10.04
C MET A 483 -23.27 11.06 10.38
N ASN A 484 -23.57 9.86 10.87
CA ASN A 484 -24.92 9.42 11.25
C ASN A 484 -25.39 9.85 12.67
N LEU A 485 -24.61 10.67 13.39
CA LEU A 485 -25.00 11.19 14.69
C LEU A 485 -26.16 12.21 14.59
N ALA A 486 -26.32 12.85 13.43
CA ALA A 486 -27.45 13.68 13.08
C ALA A 486 -28.06 13.21 11.74
N HIS A 487 -29.30 13.65 11.45
CA HIS A 487 -29.94 13.36 10.17
C HIS A 487 -29.16 14.02 9.02
N VAL A 488 -28.36 13.23 8.32
CA VAL A 488 -27.47 13.67 7.24
C VAL A 488 -28.22 14.41 6.13
N GLU A 489 -29.43 13.97 5.84
CA GLU A 489 -30.29 14.60 4.83
C GLU A 489 -30.76 16.02 5.19
N TYR A 490 -30.61 16.46 6.44
CA TYR A 490 -30.95 17.82 6.85
C TYR A 490 -29.74 18.74 6.77
N TYR A 491 -28.67 18.43 7.50
CA TYR A 491 -27.51 19.32 7.56
C TYR A 491 -26.65 19.26 6.29
N PHE A 492 -26.70 18.16 5.54
CA PHE A 492 -25.93 17.95 4.31
C PHE A 492 -26.79 18.10 3.03
N ALA A 493 -28.03 18.58 3.16
CA ALA A 493 -28.99 18.67 2.05
C ALA A 493 -28.43 19.40 0.82
N ASP A 494 -27.84 20.59 1.04
CA ASP A 494 -27.30 21.42 -0.04
C ASP A 494 -26.19 20.70 -0.82
N PHE A 495 -25.31 19.99 -0.11
CA PHE A 495 -24.25 19.18 -0.74
C PHE A 495 -24.83 18.02 -1.55
N LEU A 496 -25.82 17.31 -1.00
CA LEU A 496 -26.49 16.21 -1.72
C LEU A 496 -27.19 16.71 -2.98
N SER A 497 -27.79 17.90 -2.96
CA SER A 497 -28.42 18.50 -4.13
C SER A 497 -27.41 18.78 -5.24
N VAL A 498 -26.33 19.52 -4.94
CA VAL A 498 -25.35 19.90 -5.97
C VAL A 498 -24.55 18.71 -6.51
N LEU A 499 -24.30 17.68 -5.68
CA LEU A 499 -23.66 16.44 -6.13
C LEU A 499 -24.55 15.63 -7.10
N GLU A 500 -25.87 15.84 -7.10
CA GLU A 500 -26.79 15.21 -8.05
C GLU A 500 -26.82 15.92 -9.40
N SER A 501 -26.59 17.24 -9.43
CA SER A 501 -26.62 18.06 -10.65
C SER A 501 -25.56 17.66 -11.69
N GLY A 502 -24.55 16.88 -11.30
CA GLY A 502 -23.41 16.56 -12.12
C GLY A 502 -22.44 17.74 -12.24
N ARG A 503 -21.51 17.65 -13.19
CA ARG A 503 -20.47 18.67 -13.41
C ARG A 503 -20.57 19.33 -14.79
N ASP A 504 -20.09 20.57 -14.88
CA ASP A 504 -19.95 21.33 -16.13
C ASP A 504 -18.63 21.00 -16.85
N GLU A 505 -18.34 21.69 -17.96
CA GLU A 505 -17.16 21.46 -18.80
C GLU A 505 -15.84 21.80 -18.07
N ASP A 506 -15.89 22.75 -17.13
CA ASP A 506 -14.78 23.14 -16.26
C ASP A 506 -14.66 22.25 -15.01
N GLY A 507 -15.54 21.27 -14.87
CA GLY A 507 -15.55 20.31 -13.77
C GLY A 507 -16.23 20.80 -12.50
N PHE A 508 -16.78 22.01 -12.45
CA PHE A 508 -17.54 22.49 -11.30
C PHE A 508 -18.93 21.83 -11.25
N THR A 509 -19.56 21.76 -10.07
CA THR A 509 -20.97 21.36 -10.01
C THR A 509 -21.83 22.31 -10.84
N ARG A 510 -22.83 21.78 -11.55
CA ARG A 510 -23.70 22.61 -12.40
C ARG A 510 -24.56 23.55 -11.57
N GLU A 511 -25.11 23.03 -10.49
CA GLU A 511 -25.81 23.82 -9.48
C GLU A 511 -24.82 24.40 -8.46
N SER A 512 -25.21 25.56 -7.92
CA SER A 512 -24.50 26.27 -6.86
C SER A 512 -25.24 26.14 -5.53
N ILE A 513 -24.50 26.19 -4.43
CA ILE A 513 -25.06 26.34 -3.10
C ILE A 513 -25.21 27.84 -2.80
N LYS A 514 -26.41 28.27 -2.47
CA LYS A 514 -26.70 29.67 -2.13
C LYS A 514 -26.24 29.99 -0.70
N LEU A 515 -25.47 31.06 -0.54
CA LEU A 515 -24.92 31.51 0.75
C LEU A 515 -25.64 32.77 1.26
N HIS A 516 -25.73 33.82 0.44
CA HIS A 516 -26.42 35.09 0.74
C HIS A 516 -26.70 35.90 -0.53
N ASP A 517 -27.50 36.96 -0.44
CA ASP A 517 -27.81 37.86 -1.58
C ASP A 517 -27.16 39.26 -1.48
N VAL A 518 -26.48 39.54 -0.37
CA VAL A 518 -25.97 40.87 0.01
C VAL A 518 -24.64 41.20 -0.68
N TYR A 519 -24.54 42.37 -1.33
CA TYR A 519 -23.36 42.80 -2.11
C TYR A 519 -22.19 43.22 -1.22
N GLU A 520 -22.48 43.87 -0.10
CA GLU A 520 -21.51 44.37 0.88
C GLU A 520 -20.71 43.21 1.48
N VAL A 521 -21.36 42.07 1.76
CA VAL A 521 -20.70 40.86 2.27
C VAL A 521 -19.67 40.34 1.26
N GLU A 522 -20.02 40.29 -0.02
CA GLU A 522 -19.11 39.82 -1.08
C GLU A 522 -17.91 40.76 -1.24
N LYS A 523 -18.16 42.06 -1.25
CA LYS A 523 -17.12 43.08 -1.41
C LYS A 523 -16.19 43.18 -0.19
N GLU A 524 -16.73 43.13 1.03
CA GLU A 524 -15.99 43.42 2.26
C GLU A 524 -15.45 42.16 2.96
N GLN A 525 -16.18 41.04 2.90
CA GLN A 525 -15.78 39.78 3.54
C GLN A 525 -15.26 38.74 2.54
N GLY A 526 -15.37 38.99 1.24
CA GLY A 526 -14.92 38.09 0.19
C GLY A 526 -15.72 36.79 0.10
N ILE A 527 -16.92 36.75 0.68
CA ILE A 527 -17.80 35.58 0.63
C ILE A 527 -18.71 35.71 -0.59
N PRO A 528 -18.68 34.75 -1.53
CA PRO A 528 -19.51 34.84 -2.72
C PRO A 528 -20.98 34.60 -2.36
N LYS A 529 -21.89 35.16 -3.14
CA LYS A 529 -23.34 34.94 -2.97
C LYS A 529 -23.72 33.47 -3.10
N GLU A 530 -23.04 32.76 -3.99
CA GLU A 530 -23.24 31.34 -4.24
C GLU A 530 -21.90 30.65 -4.51
N ILE A 531 -21.84 29.34 -4.27
CA ILE A 531 -20.63 28.55 -4.46
C ILE A 531 -20.91 27.25 -5.23
N ARG A 532 -20.19 27.05 -6.34
CA ARG A 532 -20.10 25.74 -7.02
C ARG A 532 -18.94 24.94 -6.44
N LEU A 533 -19.13 23.64 -6.26
CA LEU A 533 -18.08 22.78 -5.71
C LEU A 533 -17.04 22.47 -6.80
N PRO A 534 -15.74 22.70 -6.54
CA PRO A 534 -14.70 22.43 -7.52
C PRO A 534 -14.47 20.91 -7.70
N PRO A 535 -13.85 20.47 -8.81
CA PRO A 535 -13.63 19.04 -9.10
C PRO A 535 -12.55 18.39 -8.24
N ASN A 536 -11.68 19.18 -7.59
CA ASN A 536 -10.65 18.70 -6.67
C ASN A 536 -11.15 18.52 -5.23
N LEU A 537 -12.46 18.60 -4.95
CA LEU A 537 -13.03 18.43 -3.62
C LEU A 537 -13.63 17.03 -3.42
N TYR A 538 -13.17 16.34 -2.38
CA TYR A 538 -13.55 14.97 -2.01
C TYR A 538 -14.15 14.96 -0.60
N ILE A 539 -15.13 14.08 -0.36
CA ILE A 539 -15.87 13.95 0.90
C ILE A 539 -15.76 12.50 1.39
N ILE A 540 -15.40 12.33 2.66
CA ILE A 540 -15.30 11.04 3.33
C ILE A 540 -16.12 11.14 4.62
N GLY A 541 -17.18 10.35 4.74
CA GLY A 541 -17.98 10.23 5.96
C GLY A 541 -17.64 8.96 6.71
N THR A 542 -17.51 8.99 8.03
CA THR A 542 -17.37 7.79 8.88
C THR A 542 -18.65 7.57 9.69
N VAL A 543 -18.98 6.31 9.93
CA VAL A 543 -20.26 5.88 10.49
C VAL A 543 -20.00 4.73 11.45
N ASN A 544 -20.49 4.85 12.67
CA ASN A 544 -20.54 3.75 13.62
C ASN A 544 -21.90 3.04 13.47
N ILE A 545 -21.89 1.70 13.42
CA ILE A 545 -23.08 0.86 13.18
C ILE A 545 -23.94 0.65 14.46
N ASP A 546 -23.55 1.30 15.56
CA ASP A 546 -24.14 1.15 16.88
C ASP A 546 -25.65 1.50 16.91
N GLU A 547 -26.44 0.81 17.75
CA GLU A 547 -27.92 0.91 17.88
C GLU A 547 -28.46 2.35 18.11
N THR A 548 -27.60 3.29 18.48
CA THR A 548 -27.94 4.66 18.90
C THR A 548 -27.90 5.70 17.78
N THR A 549 -27.80 5.28 16.51
CA THR A 549 -27.56 6.19 15.37
C THR A 549 -28.63 6.12 14.29
N TYR A 550 -28.76 7.19 13.48
CA TYR A 550 -29.78 7.24 12.43
C TYR A 550 -29.36 6.43 11.19
N MET A 551 -30.27 5.60 10.67
CA MET A 551 -30.07 4.96 9.37
C MET A 551 -30.01 6.00 8.24
N PHE A 552 -29.14 5.77 7.26
CA PHE A 552 -29.09 6.60 6.07
C PHE A 552 -30.31 6.41 5.19
N SER A 553 -30.84 7.50 4.66
CA SER A 553 -31.85 7.41 3.61
C SER A 553 -31.23 6.95 2.28
N PRO A 554 -32.01 6.29 1.40
CA PRO A 554 -31.55 5.89 0.07
C PRO A 554 -30.96 7.05 -0.74
N LYS A 555 -31.46 8.29 -0.51
CA LYS A 555 -30.94 9.50 -1.15
C LYS A 555 -29.46 9.74 -0.87
N VAL A 556 -29.00 9.44 0.35
CA VAL A 556 -27.60 9.58 0.74
C VAL A 556 -26.76 8.43 0.17
N LEU A 557 -27.24 7.19 0.31
CA LEU A 557 -26.54 5.99 -0.16
C LEU A 557 -26.36 5.97 -1.69
N ASP A 558 -27.33 6.48 -2.45
CA ASP A 558 -27.21 6.64 -3.90
C ASP A 558 -26.06 7.56 -4.31
N ARG A 559 -25.74 8.55 -3.47
CA ARG A 559 -24.75 9.59 -3.75
C ARG A 559 -23.34 9.23 -3.32
N ALA A 560 -23.15 8.14 -2.57
CA ALA A 560 -21.84 7.69 -2.11
C ALA A 560 -21.53 6.26 -2.57
N PHE A 561 -20.27 5.87 -2.41
CA PHE A 561 -19.89 4.47 -2.26
C PHE A 561 -19.87 4.14 -0.77
N THR A 562 -20.47 3.02 -0.35
CA THR A 562 -20.48 2.60 1.05
C THR A 562 -19.54 1.42 1.25
N ILE A 563 -18.57 1.57 2.16
CA ILE A 563 -17.56 0.57 2.50
C ILE A 563 -17.77 0.14 3.95
N GLU A 564 -17.75 -1.15 4.21
CA GLU A 564 -17.93 -1.72 5.55
C GLU A 564 -16.59 -2.26 6.09
N PHE A 565 -16.21 -1.79 7.28
CA PHE A 565 -15.04 -2.21 8.04
C PHE A 565 -15.51 -3.25 9.05
N HIS A 566 -15.46 -4.51 8.63
CA HIS A 566 -15.86 -5.64 9.46
C HIS A 566 -14.73 -6.65 9.67
N ASP A 567 -13.90 -6.87 8.64
CA ASP A 567 -12.86 -7.89 8.71
C ASP A 567 -11.64 -7.37 9.48
N VAL A 568 -11.28 -8.08 10.55
CA VAL A 568 -10.12 -7.79 11.40
C VAL A 568 -9.15 -8.95 11.28
N ASP A 569 -7.94 -8.67 10.82
CA ASP A 569 -6.84 -9.63 10.79
C ASP A 569 -6.03 -9.52 12.09
N LEU A 570 -6.21 -10.48 12.98
CA LEU A 570 -5.46 -10.58 14.23
C LEU A 570 -4.16 -11.37 14.09
N GLU A 571 -4.04 -12.24 13.08
CA GLU A 571 -2.84 -13.05 12.85
C GLU A 571 -1.70 -12.18 12.30
N GLY A 572 -2.05 -11.24 11.41
CA GLY A 572 -1.11 -10.26 10.84
C GLY A 572 -0.91 -8.98 11.66
N TYR A 573 -1.34 -8.92 12.92
CA TYR A 573 -1.27 -7.71 13.75
C TYR A 573 -0.26 -7.82 14.92
N PRO A 574 0.60 -6.80 15.15
CA PRO A 574 0.81 -5.61 14.33
C PRO A 574 1.44 -5.97 12.97
N PRO A 575 1.17 -5.18 11.91
CA PRO A 575 1.75 -5.47 10.61
C PRO A 575 3.28 -5.39 10.68
N GLU A 576 3.96 -6.30 9.99
CA GLU A 576 5.42 -6.21 9.82
C GLU A 576 5.78 -4.87 9.18
N LYS A 577 6.61 -4.08 9.87
CA LYS A 577 7.04 -2.78 9.37
C LYS A 577 7.88 -2.96 8.13
N THR A 578 7.32 -2.57 7.00
CA THR A 578 8.11 -2.31 5.79
C THR A 578 8.63 -0.89 5.92
N GLU A 579 9.92 -0.70 6.22
CA GLU A 579 10.53 0.63 6.22
C GLU A 579 10.55 1.18 4.79
N LEU A 580 9.50 1.90 4.40
CA LEU A 580 9.46 2.62 3.13
C LEU A 580 10.49 3.75 3.19
N SER A 581 11.40 3.78 2.22
CA SER A 581 12.33 4.90 2.01
C SER A 581 11.59 6.20 1.70
N TRP A 582 12.28 7.34 1.80
CA TRP A 582 11.67 8.63 1.45
C TRP A 582 11.34 8.70 -0.06
N GLU A 583 12.20 8.14 -0.89
CA GLU A 583 12.07 8.08 -2.34
C GLU A 583 10.83 7.28 -2.76
N GLU A 584 10.61 6.10 -2.17
CA GLU A 584 9.42 5.27 -2.40
C GLU A 584 8.14 6.01 -2.01
N ARG A 585 8.14 6.64 -0.83
CA ARG A 585 6.98 7.43 -0.36
C ARG A 585 6.66 8.59 -1.30
N GLU A 586 7.67 9.34 -1.74
CA GLU A 586 7.48 10.48 -2.64
C GLU A 586 7.04 10.02 -4.04
N GLN A 587 7.54 8.87 -4.51
CA GLN A 587 7.12 8.27 -5.76
C GLN A 587 5.66 7.82 -5.69
N LEU A 588 5.25 7.13 -4.63
CA LEU A 588 3.85 6.77 -4.39
C LEU A 588 2.97 8.02 -4.30
N ARG A 589 3.40 9.05 -3.55
CA ARG A 589 2.69 10.33 -3.43
C ARG A 589 2.45 10.97 -4.79
N LYS A 590 3.48 11.07 -5.63
CA LYS A 590 3.37 11.62 -6.99
C LYS A 590 2.40 10.79 -7.84
N THR A 591 2.54 9.47 -7.81
CA THR A 591 1.68 8.54 -8.55
C THR A 591 0.21 8.72 -8.17
N ILE A 592 -0.11 8.82 -6.87
CA ILE A 592 -1.47 9.06 -6.41
C ILE A 592 -1.97 10.46 -6.82
N LEU A 593 -1.14 11.50 -6.70
CA LEU A 593 -1.54 12.85 -7.09
C LEU A 593 -1.85 12.93 -8.58
N ASP A 594 -1.01 12.35 -9.42
CA ASP A 594 -1.19 12.36 -10.87
C ASP A 594 -2.44 11.56 -11.26
N ASP A 595 -2.66 10.41 -10.60
CA ASP A 595 -3.85 9.57 -10.81
C ASP A 595 -5.16 10.24 -10.36
N LEU A 596 -5.14 10.99 -9.24
CA LEU A 596 -6.29 11.78 -8.80
C LEU A 596 -6.53 13.02 -9.66
N ARG A 597 -5.47 13.70 -10.10
CA ARG A 597 -5.56 14.91 -10.93
C ARG A 597 -6.16 14.63 -12.28
N ARG A 598 -5.87 13.47 -12.89
CA ARG A 598 -6.34 13.11 -14.26
C ARG A 598 -6.12 14.27 -15.25
N ASN A 599 -4.90 14.82 -15.27
CA ASN A 599 -4.55 16.03 -16.04
C ASN A 599 -5.49 17.21 -15.74
N GLY A 600 -5.69 17.52 -14.46
CA GLY A 600 -6.53 18.64 -14.00
C GLY A 600 -8.04 18.42 -14.08
N LYS A 601 -8.51 17.25 -14.55
CA LYS A 601 -9.94 16.93 -14.58
C LYS A 601 -10.49 16.50 -13.22
N PHE A 602 -9.70 15.84 -12.38
CA PHE A 602 -10.14 15.27 -11.11
C PHE A 602 -11.47 14.50 -11.23
N LEU A 603 -12.52 14.91 -10.50
CA LEU A 603 -13.86 14.33 -10.53
C LEU A 603 -14.71 14.77 -11.74
N ALA A 604 -14.17 15.56 -12.67
CA ALA A 604 -14.83 15.90 -13.91
C ALA A 604 -14.77 14.70 -14.88
N PHE A 605 -15.86 13.95 -14.94
CA PHE A 605 -16.07 12.90 -15.93
C PHE A 605 -17.00 13.41 -17.03
N ASP A 606 -16.44 13.64 -18.22
CA ASP A 606 -17.24 13.99 -19.39
C ASP A 606 -17.99 12.76 -19.95
N LYS A 607 -19.03 13.00 -20.75
CA LYS A 607 -19.84 11.92 -21.34
C LYS A 607 -19.01 10.96 -22.19
N LYS A 608 -17.93 11.45 -22.81
CA LYS A 608 -17.05 10.63 -23.64
C LYS A 608 -16.30 9.62 -22.78
N TYR A 609 -15.72 10.07 -21.66
CA TYR A 609 -15.02 9.21 -20.71
C TYR A 609 -15.95 8.15 -20.11
N ILE A 610 -17.16 8.53 -19.70
CA ILE A 610 -18.17 7.56 -19.22
C ILE A 610 -18.51 6.55 -20.31
N GLY A 611 -18.68 7.01 -21.55
CA GLY A 611 -18.93 6.14 -22.70
C GLY A 611 -17.78 5.17 -23.00
N GLU A 612 -16.53 5.56 -22.77
CA GLU A 612 -15.35 4.69 -22.86
C GLU A 612 -15.35 3.66 -21.73
N ALA A 613 -15.53 4.08 -20.47
CA ALA A 613 -15.62 3.17 -19.33
C ALA A 613 -16.75 2.12 -19.50
N LEU A 614 -17.90 2.54 -20.02
CA LEU A 614 -19.01 1.63 -20.36
C LEU A 614 -18.64 0.64 -21.46
N LYS A 615 -17.85 1.04 -22.46
CA LYS A 615 -17.39 0.13 -23.52
C LYS A 615 -16.43 -0.90 -22.96
N GLU A 616 -15.52 -0.50 -22.08
CA GLU A 616 -14.58 -1.41 -21.42
C GLU A 616 -15.36 -2.44 -20.57
N LEU A 617 -16.28 -2.00 -19.72
CA LEU A 617 -17.12 -2.91 -18.93
C LEU A 617 -17.95 -3.87 -19.80
N LYS A 618 -18.49 -3.39 -20.93
CA LYS A 618 -19.29 -4.20 -21.87
C LYS A 618 -18.49 -5.26 -22.62
N LYS A 619 -17.18 -5.05 -22.80
CA LYS A 619 -16.31 -5.97 -23.53
C LYS A 619 -15.56 -6.91 -22.61
N ALA A 620 -15.26 -6.47 -21.39
CA ALA A 620 -14.52 -7.24 -20.40
C ALA A 620 -15.15 -8.63 -20.19
N GLU A 621 -14.30 -9.65 -20.12
CA GLU A 621 -14.69 -11.06 -19.99
C GLU A 621 -15.80 -11.48 -20.96
N ASN A 622 -15.69 -11.12 -22.24
CA ASN A 622 -16.67 -11.41 -23.29
C ASN A 622 -18.10 -10.91 -22.97
N GLY A 623 -18.22 -9.81 -22.22
CA GLY A 623 -19.50 -9.22 -21.86
C GLY A 623 -20.16 -9.79 -20.60
N LYS A 624 -19.47 -10.70 -19.88
CA LYS A 624 -19.93 -11.32 -18.62
C LYS A 624 -20.53 -10.29 -17.65
N TYR A 625 -19.79 -9.23 -17.34
CA TYR A 625 -20.20 -8.22 -16.35
C TYR A 625 -21.43 -7.42 -16.79
N TRP A 626 -21.53 -7.12 -18.07
CA TRP A 626 -22.68 -6.39 -18.61
C TRP A 626 -23.95 -7.24 -18.59
N GLU A 627 -23.85 -8.53 -18.94
CA GLU A 627 -24.98 -9.46 -18.83
C GLU A 627 -25.40 -9.64 -17.38
N ALA A 628 -24.46 -9.83 -16.45
CA ALA A 628 -24.73 -9.92 -15.01
C ALA A 628 -25.49 -8.68 -14.48
N LEU A 629 -25.10 -7.46 -14.87
CA LEU A 629 -25.82 -6.23 -14.50
C LEU A 629 -27.25 -6.20 -15.05
N LYS A 630 -27.46 -6.57 -16.32
CA LYS A 630 -28.80 -6.59 -16.91
C LYS A 630 -29.71 -7.60 -16.22
N GLN A 631 -29.19 -8.80 -15.97
CA GLN A 631 -29.93 -9.88 -15.31
C GLN A 631 -30.28 -9.48 -13.87
N LEU A 632 -29.31 -8.95 -13.12
CA LEU A 632 -29.54 -8.47 -11.76
C LEU A 632 -30.57 -7.33 -11.72
N ASN A 633 -30.45 -6.35 -12.62
CA ASN A 633 -31.37 -5.22 -12.64
C ASN A 633 -32.83 -5.66 -12.87
N ARG A 634 -33.05 -6.59 -13.83
CA ARG A 634 -34.36 -7.20 -14.07
C ARG A 634 -34.87 -8.00 -12.88
N ALA A 635 -33.98 -8.78 -12.24
CA ALA A 635 -34.33 -9.60 -11.09
C ALA A 635 -34.76 -8.77 -9.86
N LEU A 636 -34.23 -7.56 -9.72
CA LEU A 636 -34.52 -6.64 -8.61
C LEU A 636 -35.69 -5.69 -8.88
N GLU A 637 -36.14 -5.56 -10.13
CA GLU A 637 -37.24 -4.67 -10.53
C GLU A 637 -38.54 -4.90 -9.74
N PRO A 638 -39.03 -6.14 -9.53
CA PRO A 638 -40.28 -6.39 -8.80
C PRO A 638 -40.28 -5.97 -7.32
N TYR A 639 -39.11 -5.63 -6.78
CA TYR A 639 -38.90 -5.26 -5.37
C TYR A 639 -38.57 -3.78 -5.19
N ASP A 640 -38.63 -2.99 -6.27
CA ASP A 640 -38.18 -1.58 -6.30
C ASP A 640 -36.70 -1.43 -5.89
N LEU A 641 -35.89 -2.47 -6.13
CA LEU A 641 -34.45 -2.50 -5.87
C LEU A 641 -33.61 -2.42 -7.15
N HIS A 642 -34.25 -2.25 -8.31
CA HIS A 642 -33.56 -1.98 -9.57
C HIS A 642 -32.80 -0.65 -9.51
N PHE A 643 -31.79 -0.51 -10.35
CA PHE A 643 -30.91 0.64 -10.38
C PHE A 643 -30.93 1.33 -11.75
N GLY A 644 -30.87 2.67 -11.72
CA GLY A 644 -30.86 3.50 -12.91
C GLY A 644 -29.47 3.63 -13.55
N TYR A 645 -29.42 4.33 -14.68
CA TYR A 645 -28.20 4.52 -15.48
C TYR A 645 -27.02 5.11 -14.68
N ARG A 646 -27.27 6.00 -13.72
CA ARG A 646 -26.23 6.59 -12.86
C ARG A 646 -25.43 5.53 -12.10
N VAL A 647 -26.10 4.50 -11.57
CA VAL A 647 -25.43 3.42 -10.84
C VAL A 647 -24.55 2.60 -11.80
N VAL A 648 -25.05 2.36 -13.02
CA VAL A 648 -24.30 1.65 -14.06
C VAL A 648 -23.07 2.44 -14.51
N ASP A 649 -23.21 3.75 -14.71
CA ASP A 649 -22.10 4.65 -15.04
C ASP A 649 -21.05 4.63 -13.94
N GLU A 650 -21.45 4.63 -12.67
CA GLU A 650 -20.54 4.57 -11.51
C GLU A 650 -19.82 3.23 -11.39
N ILE A 651 -20.51 2.10 -11.68
CA ILE A 651 -19.88 0.77 -11.71
C ILE A 651 -18.87 0.70 -12.86
N ALA A 652 -19.21 1.22 -14.04
CA ALA A 652 -18.30 1.26 -15.19
C ALA A 652 -17.08 2.14 -14.92
N LEU A 653 -17.27 3.32 -14.34
CA LEU A 653 -16.18 4.21 -13.94
C LEU A 653 -15.31 3.57 -12.85
N PHE A 654 -15.90 2.88 -11.87
CA PHE A 654 -15.16 2.14 -10.85
C PHE A 654 -14.28 1.08 -11.48
N PHE A 655 -14.84 0.27 -12.39
CA PHE A 655 -14.12 -0.78 -13.11
C PHE A 655 -12.94 -0.22 -13.92
N ASP A 656 -13.20 0.82 -14.73
CA ASP A 656 -12.16 1.49 -15.52
C ASP A 656 -11.07 2.15 -14.65
N ASN A 657 -11.46 2.81 -13.56
CA ASN A 657 -10.51 3.42 -12.63
C ASN A 657 -9.64 2.37 -11.93
N ALA A 658 -10.21 1.22 -11.55
CA ALA A 658 -9.47 0.12 -10.95
C ALA A 658 -8.39 -0.44 -11.92
N GLN A 659 -8.73 -0.58 -13.21
CA GLN A 659 -7.76 -1.00 -14.22
C GLN A 659 -6.62 0.01 -14.41
N LYS A 660 -6.93 1.31 -14.36
CA LYS A 660 -5.96 2.40 -14.57
C LYS A 660 -5.08 2.70 -13.36
N SER A 661 -5.54 2.38 -12.15
CA SER A 661 -4.82 2.64 -10.90
C SER A 661 -3.96 1.46 -10.42
N LYS A 662 -3.68 0.48 -11.30
CA LYS A 662 -2.76 -0.64 -11.02
C LYS A 662 -1.39 -0.09 -10.59
N GLY A 663 -0.90 -0.50 -9.43
CA GLY A 663 0.35 -0.03 -8.82
C GLY A 663 0.17 0.99 -7.69
N ILE A 664 -1.03 1.55 -7.51
CA ILE A 664 -1.42 2.27 -6.28
C ILE A 664 -2.18 1.32 -5.35
N VAL A 665 -3.04 0.50 -5.95
CA VAL A 665 -3.83 -0.54 -5.29
C VAL A 665 -3.83 -1.81 -6.14
N SER A 666 -4.23 -2.93 -5.55
CA SER A 666 -4.20 -4.25 -6.16
C SER A 666 -5.56 -4.95 -6.08
N PHE A 667 -5.80 -5.82 -7.05
CA PHE A 667 -6.99 -6.67 -7.14
C PHE A 667 -6.54 -8.08 -7.56
N GLU A 668 -7.25 -9.11 -7.11
CA GLU A 668 -7.03 -10.50 -7.49
C GLU A 668 -7.25 -10.70 -9.01
N ASN A 669 -8.34 -10.14 -9.54
CA ASN A 669 -8.75 -10.24 -10.93
C ASN A 669 -9.90 -9.26 -11.22
N ASP A 670 -10.39 -9.26 -12.47
CA ASP A 670 -11.49 -8.42 -12.91
C ASP A 670 -12.82 -8.78 -12.23
N ASP A 671 -13.02 -10.04 -11.82
CA ASP A 671 -14.21 -10.48 -11.09
C ASP A 671 -14.30 -9.80 -9.73
N GLU A 672 -13.17 -9.65 -9.03
CA GLU A 672 -13.10 -8.93 -7.76
C GLU A 672 -13.45 -7.44 -7.95
N ILE A 673 -12.93 -6.79 -8.99
CA ILE A 673 -13.23 -5.37 -9.25
C ILE A 673 -14.74 -5.16 -9.42
N PHE A 674 -15.38 -6.03 -10.21
CA PHE A 674 -16.83 -5.97 -10.44
C PHE A 674 -17.64 -6.32 -9.17
N ASP A 675 -17.22 -7.35 -8.43
CA ASP A 675 -17.82 -7.76 -7.17
C ASP A 675 -17.85 -6.61 -6.15
N LEU A 676 -16.69 -5.96 -5.93
CA LEU A 676 -16.58 -4.83 -5.00
C LEU A 676 -17.47 -3.65 -5.44
N ALA A 677 -17.61 -3.40 -6.75
CA ALA A 677 -18.49 -2.35 -7.26
C ALA A 677 -19.97 -2.64 -6.96
N ILE A 678 -20.43 -3.88 -7.16
CA ILE A 678 -21.79 -4.31 -6.79
C ILE A 678 -22.01 -4.17 -5.29
N LEU A 679 -21.06 -4.69 -4.49
CA LEU A 679 -21.12 -4.66 -3.03
C LEU A 679 -21.31 -3.23 -2.50
N MET A 680 -20.59 -2.25 -3.05
CA MET A 680 -20.61 -0.87 -2.54
C MET A 680 -21.71 0.02 -3.12
N LYS A 681 -22.33 -0.36 -4.25
CA LYS A 681 -23.33 0.48 -4.95
C LYS A 681 -24.74 -0.08 -4.98
N ILE A 682 -24.90 -1.39 -5.03
CA ILE A 682 -26.21 -2.05 -5.15
C ILE A 682 -26.68 -2.52 -3.77
N LEU A 683 -25.82 -3.24 -3.05
CA LEU A 683 -26.19 -3.85 -1.78
C LEU A 683 -26.58 -2.88 -0.66
N PRO A 684 -26.06 -1.63 -0.58
CA PRO A 684 -26.47 -0.68 0.47
C PRO A 684 -27.96 -0.34 0.49
N LYS A 685 -28.68 -0.54 -0.62
CA LYS A 685 -30.13 -0.31 -0.71
C LYS A 685 -30.97 -1.41 -0.05
N PHE A 686 -30.36 -2.54 0.30
CA PHE A 686 -31.07 -3.68 0.84
C PHE A 686 -31.29 -3.45 2.34
N HIS A 687 -32.53 -3.11 2.68
CA HIS A 687 -32.97 -3.00 4.06
C HIS A 687 -34.46 -3.36 4.17
N GLY A 688 -34.82 -4.07 5.25
CA GLY A 688 -36.21 -4.41 5.52
C GLY A 688 -36.40 -5.74 6.22
N ASN A 689 -37.68 -6.12 6.32
CA ASN A 689 -38.09 -7.41 6.86
C ASN A 689 -37.96 -8.53 5.83
N ARG A 690 -38.10 -9.77 6.32
CA ARG A 690 -37.98 -10.99 5.52
C ARG A 690 -38.78 -10.99 4.21
N LYS A 691 -40.05 -10.58 4.28
CA LYS A 691 -40.96 -10.53 3.11
C LYS A 691 -40.42 -9.65 1.98
N LYS A 692 -39.72 -8.56 2.32
CA LYS A 692 -39.20 -7.60 1.35
C LYS A 692 -37.86 -8.05 0.74
N ILE A 693 -36.93 -8.56 1.55
CA ILE A 693 -35.52 -8.70 1.14
C ILE A 693 -34.99 -10.14 1.02
N GLU A 694 -35.68 -11.17 1.52
CA GLU A 694 -35.18 -12.57 1.45
C GLU A 694 -34.93 -13.01 0.01
N LYS A 695 -35.94 -12.91 -0.87
CA LYS A 695 -35.81 -13.33 -2.27
C LYS A 695 -34.78 -12.48 -3.05
N PRO A 696 -34.77 -11.14 -2.96
CA PRO A 696 -33.71 -10.32 -3.55
C PRO A 696 -32.29 -10.71 -3.12
N LEU A 697 -32.09 -10.98 -1.82
CA LEU A 697 -30.80 -11.43 -1.30
C LEU A 697 -30.40 -12.80 -1.87
N LEU A 698 -31.34 -13.75 -1.96
CA LEU A 698 -31.06 -15.07 -2.55
C LEU A 698 -30.73 -14.98 -4.05
N LEU A 699 -31.41 -14.11 -4.81
CA LEU A 699 -31.08 -13.86 -6.21
C LEU A 699 -29.66 -13.28 -6.35
N LEU A 700 -29.30 -12.31 -5.50
CA LEU A 700 -27.95 -11.75 -5.52
C LEU A 700 -26.89 -12.78 -5.10
N LEU A 701 -27.19 -13.63 -4.11
CA LEU A 701 -26.29 -14.71 -3.69
C LEU A 701 -26.07 -15.73 -4.80
N LYS A 702 -27.14 -16.05 -5.55
CA LYS A 702 -27.06 -16.95 -6.70
C LYS A 702 -26.21 -16.38 -7.83
N LEU A 703 -26.41 -15.09 -8.16
CA LEU A 703 -25.53 -14.37 -9.08
C LEU A 703 -24.09 -14.43 -8.61
N ALA A 704 -23.84 -14.19 -7.31
CA ALA A 704 -22.50 -14.22 -6.75
C ALA A 704 -21.84 -15.61 -6.81
N LYS A 705 -22.64 -16.68 -6.75
CA LYS A 705 -22.16 -18.07 -6.84
C LYS A 705 -21.76 -18.45 -8.26
N GLY A 706 -22.59 -18.12 -9.27
CA GLY A 706 -22.39 -18.55 -10.65
C GLY A 706 -21.83 -17.51 -11.62
N GLY A 707 -21.80 -16.22 -11.24
CA GLY A 707 -21.48 -15.11 -12.13
C GLY A 707 -22.62 -14.67 -13.05
N GLU A 708 -23.74 -15.39 -13.07
CA GLU A 708 -24.93 -15.13 -13.90
C GLU A 708 -26.22 -15.58 -13.21
N LEU A 709 -27.35 -15.07 -13.70
CA LEU A 709 -28.70 -15.48 -13.32
C LEU A 709 -29.47 -15.98 -14.53
N LYS A 710 -30.22 -17.07 -14.38
CA LYS A 710 -31.11 -17.57 -15.42
C LYS A 710 -32.47 -16.87 -15.33
N GLU A 711 -33.16 -16.74 -16.46
CA GLU A 711 -34.50 -16.12 -16.46
C GLU A 711 -35.50 -16.87 -15.57
N GLU A 712 -35.40 -18.20 -15.50
CA GLU A 712 -36.21 -19.05 -14.62
C GLU A 712 -36.03 -18.72 -13.12
N ASP A 713 -34.88 -18.17 -12.72
CA ASP A 713 -34.57 -17.90 -11.31
C ASP A 713 -35.43 -16.79 -10.73
N VAL A 714 -35.85 -15.83 -11.56
CA VAL A 714 -36.71 -14.71 -11.15
C VAL A 714 -38.11 -15.20 -10.77
N HIS A 715 -38.57 -16.28 -11.41
CA HIS A 715 -39.90 -16.86 -11.18
C HIS A 715 -39.93 -17.82 -9.99
N LYS A 716 -38.78 -18.35 -9.54
CA LYS A 716 -38.68 -19.25 -8.38
C LYS A 716 -39.09 -18.55 -7.07
N THR A 717 -39.63 -19.33 -6.15
CA THR A 717 -39.91 -18.91 -4.77
C THR A 717 -38.61 -18.77 -3.97
N ALA A 718 -38.67 -18.09 -2.82
CA ALA A 718 -37.51 -17.98 -1.93
C ALA A 718 -37.02 -19.36 -1.45
N ASP A 719 -37.93 -20.30 -1.19
CA ASP A 719 -37.59 -21.64 -0.73
C ASP A 719 -36.94 -22.49 -1.82
N GLU A 720 -37.41 -22.38 -3.08
CA GLU A 720 -36.76 -23.02 -4.23
C GLU A 720 -35.34 -22.49 -4.45
N LEU A 721 -35.16 -21.16 -4.44
CA LEU A 721 -33.84 -20.55 -4.56
C LEU A 721 -32.91 -20.97 -3.42
N PHE A 722 -33.42 -20.99 -2.19
CA PHE A 722 -32.66 -21.44 -1.03
C PHE A 722 -32.21 -22.90 -1.20
N LYS A 723 -33.13 -23.78 -1.60
CA LYS A 723 -32.84 -25.20 -1.84
C LYS A 723 -31.76 -25.38 -2.91
N GLU A 724 -31.82 -24.63 -4.00
CA GLU A 724 -30.82 -24.71 -5.07
C GLU A 724 -29.43 -24.21 -4.63
N ILE A 725 -29.37 -23.15 -3.81
CA ILE A 725 -28.10 -22.56 -3.37
C ILE A 725 -27.42 -23.45 -2.31
N PHE A 726 -28.19 -23.96 -1.34
CA PHE A 726 -27.68 -24.67 -0.15
C PHE A 726 -27.87 -26.20 -0.19
N GLY A 727 -28.51 -26.74 -1.22
CA GLY A 727 -28.51 -28.19 -1.53
C GLY A 727 -29.24 -29.11 -0.54
N THR A 728 -30.21 -28.60 0.23
CA THR A 728 -30.81 -29.34 1.37
C THR A 728 -32.30 -29.08 1.52
N GLU A 729 -33.10 -30.14 1.78
CA GLU A 729 -34.57 -30.10 1.93
C GLU A 729 -35.06 -29.95 3.37
N ASN A 730 -34.21 -30.20 4.36
CA ASN A 730 -34.58 -30.25 5.78
C ASN A 730 -33.69 -29.31 6.59
N TRP A 731 -34.22 -28.15 6.95
CA TRP A 731 -33.70 -27.37 8.07
C TRP A 731 -34.85 -26.96 8.97
N GLN A 732 -34.72 -27.29 10.26
CA GLN A 732 -35.47 -26.62 11.31
C GLN A 732 -34.96 -25.17 11.52
N ASP A 733 -33.74 -24.84 11.03
CA ASP A 733 -33.15 -23.49 11.12
C ASP A 733 -32.37 -23.09 9.84
N LYS A 734 -32.89 -22.13 9.06
CA LYS A 734 -32.21 -21.56 7.87
C LYS A 734 -30.90 -20.83 8.22
N SER A 735 -30.75 -20.37 9.47
CA SER A 735 -29.54 -19.65 9.91
C SER A 735 -28.31 -20.55 9.89
N GLU A 736 -28.43 -21.80 10.33
CA GLU A 736 -27.31 -22.76 10.37
C GLU A 736 -26.72 -23.03 8.97
N ALA A 737 -27.58 -23.18 7.97
CA ALA A 737 -27.15 -23.37 6.58
C ALA A 737 -26.34 -22.17 6.06
N VAL A 738 -26.79 -20.95 6.37
CA VAL A 738 -26.10 -19.71 6.02
C VAL A 738 -24.74 -19.61 6.73
N VAL A 739 -24.70 -19.95 8.03
CA VAL A 739 -23.45 -19.95 8.82
C VAL A 739 -22.44 -20.96 8.28
N LYS A 740 -22.91 -22.15 7.86
CA LYS A 740 -22.03 -23.14 7.23
C LYS A 740 -21.45 -22.63 5.91
N GLU A 741 -22.28 -22.03 5.06
CA GLU A 741 -21.84 -21.52 3.75
C GLU A 741 -20.86 -20.34 3.89
N LEU A 742 -20.94 -19.52 4.95
CA LEU A 742 -19.96 -18.46 5.24
C LEU A 742 -18.51 -18.96 5.36
N THR A 743 -18.32 -20.26 5.63
CA THR A 743 -16.98 -20.89 5.68
C THR A 743 -16.47 -21.38 4.32
N ASN A 744 -17.32 -21.42 3.28
CA ASN A 744 -17.02 -21.99 1.96
C ASN A 744 -17.09 -20.96 0.81
N LEU A 745 -16.56 -19.75 1.05
CA LEU A 745 -16.59 -18.65 0.08
C LEU A 745 -15.70 -18.86 -1.15
N GLY A 746 -14.73 -19.78 -1.11
CA GLY A 746 -13.81 -20.03 -2.23
C GLY A 746 -14.50 -20.48 -3.53
N SER A 747 -15.72 -21.04 -3.41
CA SER A 747 -16.55 -21.50 -4.52
C SER A 747 -17.36 -20.40 -5.23
N TYR A 748 -17.40 -19.18 -4.67
CA TYR A 748 -18.14 -18.06 -5.24
C TYR A 748 -17.27 -17.28 -6.22
N VAL A 749 -17.86 -16.85 -7.33
CA VAL A 749 -17.24 -15.93 -8.30
C VAL A 749 -17.13 -14.54 -7.69
N TYR A 750 -18.21 -14.03 -7.07
CA TYR A 750 -18.26 -12.73 -6.40
C TYR A 750 -18.27 -12.92 -4.87
N ARG A 751 -17.09 -13.20 -4.31
CA ARG A 751 -16.90 -13.65 -2.91
C ARG A 751 -17.29 -12.59 -1.88
N HIS A 752 -16.99 -11.32 -2.14
CA HIS A 752 -17.22 -10.22 -1.19
C HIS A 752 -18.72 -9.91 -1.09
N THR A 753 -19.41 -9.83 -2.22
CA THR A 753 -20.88 -9.72 -2.26
C THR A 753 -21.53 -10.93 -1.60
N ALA A 754 -21.10 -12.15 -1.92
CA ALA A 754 -21.63 -13.37 -1.30
C ALA A 754 -21.49 -13.35 0.23
N LYS A 755 -20.30 -13.03 0.73
CA LYS A 755 -20.02 -12.94 2.17
C LYS A 755 -20.96 -11.96 2.87
N LYS A 756 -21.18 -10.77 2.30
CA LYS A 756 -22.10 -9.78 2.88
C LYS A 756 -23.55 -10.23 2.79
N VAL A 757 -23.99 -10.76 1.67
CA VAL A 757 -25.36 -11.27 1.48
C VAL A 757 -25.66 -12.40 2.47
N LEU A 758 -24.74 -13.33 2.68
CA LEU A 758 -24.88 -14.38 3.68
C LEU A 758 -25.00 -13.80 5.10
N ARG A 759 -24.20 -12.80 5.47
CA ARG A 759 -24.36 -12.10 6.77
C ARG A 759 -25.74 -11.44 6.91
N MET A 760 -26.24 -10.80 5.87
CA MET A 760 -27.57 -10.18 5.87
C MET A 760 -28.68 -11.22 5.95
N LEU A 761 -28.57 -12.35 5.24
CA LEU A 761 -29.52 -13.46 5.34
C LEU A 761 -29.54 -14.06 6.75
N ARG A 762 -28.37 -14.21 7.39
CA ARG A 762 -28.26 -14.65 8.78
C ARG A 762 -29.04 -13.72 9.72
N GLN A 763 -28.76 -12.41 9.66
CA GLN A 763 -29.50 -11.42 10.46
C GLN A 763 -31.01 -11.48 10.19
N LEU A 764 -31.39 -11.64 8.91
CA LEU A 764 -32.79 -11.73 8.51
C LEU A 764 -33.51 -12.95 9.10
N TYR A 765 -32.84 -14.09 9.21
CA TYR A 765 -33.40 -15.31 9.79
C TYR A 765 -33.37 -15.32 11.31
N GLU A 766 -32.35 -14.72 11.94
CA GLU A 766 -32.24 -14.64 13.41
C GLU A 766 -33.14 -13.55 14.01
N ILE A 767 -33.23 -12.38 13.37
CA ILE A 767 -33.84 -11.16 13.94
C ILE A 767 -35.11 -10.75 13.18
N GLY A 768 -35.34 -11.29 11.97
CA GLY A 768 -36.50 -10.94 11.13
C GLY A 768 -36.33 -9.64 10.32
N PHE A 769 -35.18 -8.98 10.47
CA PHE A 769 -34.82 -7.74 9.79
C PHE A 769 -33.33 -7.77 9.43
N ALA A 770 -32.97 -7.20 8.29
CA ALA A 770 -31.57 -6.98 7.93
C ALA A 770 -31.38 -5.64 7.24
N SER A 771 -30.20 -5.07 7.43
CA SER A 771 -29.70 -3.87 6.77
C SER A 771 -28.28 -4.12 6.26
N PHE A 772 -27.86 -3.34 5.27
CA PHE A 772 -26.47 -3.35 4.84
C PHE A 772 -25.53 -2.81 5.92
N SER A 773 -25.95 -1.78 6.65
CA SER A 773 -25.24 -1.25 7.81
C SER A 773 -25.37 -2.20 8.98
#